data_AF-A0A6G0VW45-F1
#
_entry.id   AF-A0A6G0VW45-F1
#
_cell.length_a   1.000
_cell.length_b   1.000
_cell.length_c   1.000
_cell.angle_alpha   90.00
_cell.angle_beta   90.00
_cell.angle_gamma   90.00
#
_symmetry.space_group_name_H-M   'P 1'
#
loop_
_entity.id
_entity.type
_entity.pdbx_description
1 polymer ?
#
loop_
_entity_poly.entity_id
_entity_poly.type
_entity_poly.pdbx_seq_one_letter_code
_entity_poly.pdbx_strand_id
1 'polypeptide(L)'
;MPHNIQTQLADPNFHIPGPIDLLLGADIFYDVLYGERHPLSNLASLNRTKLGWIVTGKISTMSTSNILPNLMIHNQSALSFFTLKTNQRLLEEIKAEKHFQSTFSRDCNGRFVVKLPMAQDPKVLGDSLGMAQKRFLNLERRLLKDKTLTDQYNNFIAEYISLGHMELASPTIDKPTYYLPHHPVFKTDSTTTKMRVVFDGSATSKSGLSLNDIMLKGPKMQPDIFNILLRFRLHRVALTADVEKMYRQVLVSEDDCDLQRIVYRSHPEEPLRHYKLKTVTYGTKSASFLATRCLHELDTDEECLDIYKQVHSILGAAGFPLRKWCSSSSVLLNSLPHNQKDPNFMVNITETEVLSALGLLWQPSIDSFRFAMKDWIHSQHITKRILLSDINSVYDPLGLLSSVLIKGKIFIQQVWSLKVGWDDPLPEDIGSKWSKFYSSLVALNELIIPRLVLLPESDTYELHGFCDASQHAYGACVYIRSNNQSGNAEVKLYTARSRVAPIKTTTIPRLELCGALLLSELVAEIKDELSNINIKLSTENIHYWTDSTIVLAWLSSLKPLQVYVANRVAQISEISCVVQWHHTPTADNPADLISRGVDVQTMISSELWWYGPRWLKKEKSYWPDTPILPLELPELRKIKLILSTTNKEPFWLLQKCSTWSKLLRTTALVQ
;
A
#
# COMPACT_ATOMS: atom_id res chain seq x y z
N MET A 1 32.23 -5.79 -46.15
CA MET A 1 33.22 -5.11 -45.26
C MET A 1 34.60 -5.69 -45.54
N PRO A 2 35.70 -4.99 -45.27
CA PRO A 2 37.05 -5.56 -45.32
C PRO A 2 37.18 -6.75 -44.35
N HIS A 3 37.81 -7.86 -44.80
CA HIS A 3 37.89 -9.12 -44.03
C HIS A 3 38.56 -8.97 -42.66
N ASN A 4 39.50 -8.04 -42.53
CA ASN A 4 40.22 -7.73 -41.29
C ASN A 4 39.37 -6.97 -40.25
N ILE A 5 38.28 -6.32 -40.65
CA ILE A 5 37.40 -5.56 -39.75
C ILE A 5 36.24 -6.43 -39.24
N GLN A 6 35.83 -7.44 -40.02
CA GLN A 6 34.69 -8.30 -39.68
C GLN A 6 34.91 -9.07 -38.36
N THR A 7 36.16 -9.39 -38.02
CA THR A 7 36.53 -10.05 -36.75
C THR A 7 36.74 -9.08 -35.59
N GLN A 8 36.56 -7.77 -35.79
CA GLN A 8 36.79 -6.71 -34.79
C GLN A 8 35.53 -5.85 -34.54
N LEU A 9 34.36 -6.31 -34.98
CA LEU A 9 33.10 -5.64 -34.70
C LEU A 9 32.77 -5.74 -33.21
N ALA A 10 32.25 -4.64 -32.64
CA ALA A 10 31.75 -4.63 -31.26
C ALA A 10 30.55 -5.58 -31.10
N ASP A 11 29.74 -5.69 -32.16
CA ASP A 11 28.69 -6.69 -32.29
C ASP A 11 28.84 -7.41 -33.64
N PRO A 12 29.35 -8.67 -33.64
CA PRO A 12 29.45 -9.48 -34.85
C PRO A 12 28.10 -9.74 -35.53
N ASN A 13 27.00 -9.69 -34.76
CA ASN A 13 25.64 -9.99 -35.18
C ASN A 13 24.75 -8.73 -35.25
N PHE A 14 25.32 -7.53 -35.43
CA PHE A 14 24.60 -6.24 -35.41
C PHE A 14 23.36 -6.12 -36.33
N HIS A 15 23.23 -7.03 -37.29
CA HIS A 15 22.12 -7.11 -38.25
C HIS A 15 20.97 -8.03 -37.77
N ILE A 16 21.14 -8.71 -36.64
CA ILE A 16 20.18 -9.62 -36.01
C ILE A 16 19.70 -8.96 -34.71
N PRO A 17 18.39 -8.75 -34.50
CA PRO A 17 17.88 -8.20 -33.26
C PRO A 17 18.19 -9.10 -32.04
N GLY A 18 18.67 -8.50 -30.95
CA GLY A 18 18.96 -9.19 -29.68
C GLY A 18 18.52 -8.38 -28.45
N PRO A 19 18.50 -8.98 -27.26
CA PRO A 19 18.19 -8.28 -26.01
C PRO A 19 19.25 -7.20 -25.70
N ILE A 20 18.82 -6.08 -25.11
CA ILE A 20 19.72 -4.99 -24.70
C ILE A 20 20.03 -5.14 -23.20
N ASP A 21 21.29 -5.40 -22.87
CA ASP A 21 21.73 -5.58 -21.48
C ASP A 21 22.06 -4.25 -20.77
N LEU A 22 22.53 -3.24 -21.52
CA LEU A 22 22.99 -1.96 -20.97
C LEU A 22 22.77 -0.81 -21.96
N LEU A 23 22.23 0.32 -21.48
CA LEU A 23 22.10 1.56 -22.24
C LEU A 23 23.15 2.58 -21.79
N LEU A 24 23.96 3.06 -22.73
CA LEU A 24 24.97 4.09 -22.47
C LEU A 24 24.41 5.48 -22.79
N GLY A 25 24.67 6.45 -21.91
CA GLY A 25 24.30 7.85 -22.11
C GLY A 25 25.09 8.52 -23.23
N ALA A 26 24.55 9.62 -23.76
CA ALA A 26 25.19 10.40 -24.82
C ALA A 26 26.49 11.10 -24.37
N ASP A 27 26.67 11.29 -23.06
CA ASP A 27 27.89 11.76 -22.42
C ASP A 27 29.05 10.76 -22.61
N ILE A 28 28.79 9.46 -22.40
CA ILE A 28 29.80 8.40 -22.55
C ILE A 28 30.07 8.09 -24.03
N PHE A 29 29.10 8.33 -24.91
CA PHE A 29 29.20 8.03 -26.34
C PHE A 29 30.44 8.65 -26.99
N TYR A 30 30.76 9.90 -26.65
CA TYR A 30 31.91 10.60 -27.21
C TYR A 30 33.25 10.13 -26.62
N ASP A 31 33.27 9.67 -25.36
CA ASP A 31 34.46 9.12 -24.71
C ASP A 31 34.88 7.76 -25.27
N VAL A 32 33.94 7.05 -25.91
CA VAL A 32 34.12 5.69 -26.42
C VAL A 32 34.51 5.67 -27.90
N LEU A 33 34.33 6.76 -28.64
CA LEU A 33 34.70 6.89 -30.07
C LEU A 33 36.18 7.24 -30.26
N TYR A 34 36.86 6.54 -31.18
CA TYR A 34 38.26 6.78 -31.54
C TYR A 34 38.45 7.71 -32.76
N GLY A 35 37.36 8.18 -33.37
CA GLY A 35 37.41 9.10 -34.51
C GLY A 35 37.77 8.46 -35.86
N GLU A 36 38.26 7.23 -35.91
CA GLU A 36 38.45 6.48 -37.15
C GLU A 36 37.11 6.10 -37.78
N ARG A 37 36.91 6.51 -39.03
CA ARG A 37 35.68 6.28 -39.81
C ARG A 37 36.00 5.69 -41.18
N HIS A 38 35.38 4.55 -41.49
CA HIS A 38 35.43 3.95 -42.83
C HIS A 38 34.05 3.98 -43.48
N PRO A 39 33.86 4.73 -44.58
CA PRO A 39 32.60 4.72 -45.31
C PRO A 39 32.37 3.35 -45.94
N LEU A 40 31.19 2.76 -45.71
CA LEU A 40 30.75 1.52 -46.36
C LEU A 40 29.87 1.83 -47.57
N SER A 41 29.04 2.88 -47.48
CA SER A 41 28.18 3.38 -48.55
C SER A 41 27.82 4.84 -48.30
N ASN A 42 27.04 5.46 -49.20
CA ASN A 42 26.49 6.80 -48.99
C ASN A 42 25.56 6.90 -47.76
N LEU A 43 25.10 5.76 -47.24
CA LEU A 43 24.15 5.69 -46.14
C LEU A 43 24.75 5.08 -44.88
N ALA A 44 25.88 4.38 -44.95
CA ALA A 44 26.47 3.69 -43.80
C ALA A 44 27.99 3.87 -43.74
N SER A 45 28.51 3.97 -42.52
CA SER A 45 29.93 4.03 -42.21
C SER A 45 30.25 3.24 -40.94
N LEU A 46 31.41 2.62 -40.92
CA LEU A 46 32.00 2.03 -39.74
C LEU A 46 32.69 3.12 -38.92
N ASN A 47 32.45 3.14 -37.62
CA ASN A 47 33.20 3.97 -36.67
C ASN A 47 33.90 3.06 -35.67
N ARG A 48 35.16 3.38 -35.35
CA ARG A 48 35.91 2.65 -34.35
C ARG A 48 35.58 3.16 -32.95
N THR A 49 35.34 2.23 -32.03
CA THR A 49 35.15 2.52 -30.62
C THR A 49 36.08 1.69 -29.73
N LYS A 50 36.14 2.02 -28.43
CA LYS A 50 36.82 1.20 -27.39
C LYS A 50 36.29 -0.22 -27.28
N LEU A 51 35.07 -0.48 -27.77
CA LEU A 51 34.42 -1.78 -27.72
C LEU A 51 34.56 -2.56 -29.04
N GLY A 52 35.20 -1.99 -30.06
CA GLY A 52 35.27 -2.54 -31.40
C GLY A 52 34.63 -1.63 -32.45
N TRP A 53 34.54 -2.11 -33.68
CA TRP A 53 33.92 -1.36 -34.78
C TRP A 53 32.40 -1.42 -34.69
N ILE A 54 31.74 -0.26 -34.80
CA ILE A 54 30.27 -0.16 -34.86
C ILE A 54 29.84 0.30 -36.25
N VAL A 55 28.67 -0.18 -36.70
CA VAL A 55 28.05 0.28 -37.94
C VAL A 55 27.12 1.44 -37.61
N THR A 56 27.32 2.57 -38.28
CA THR A 56 26.48 3.76 -38.14
C THR A 56 25.95 4.16 -39.50
N GLY A 57 24.69 4.56 -39.59
CA GLY A 57 24.13 4.91 -40.89
C GLY A 57 22.73 5.43 -40.81
N LYS A 58 22.25 5.91 -41.96
CA LYS A 58 20.87 6.28 -42.18
C LYS A 58 20.13 5.06 -42.72
N ILE A 59 19.08 4.65 -42.02
CA ILE A 59 18.14 3.67 -42.55
C ILE A 59 17.29 4.38 -43.61
N SER A 60 17.26 3.83 -44.83
CA SER A 60 16.31 4.27 -45.85
C SER A 60 14.93 3.80 -45.41
N THR A 61 14.13 4.67 -44.80
CA THR A 61 12.71 4.37 -44.59
C THR A 61 12.03 4.39 -45.96
N MET A 62 12.03 3.25 -46.67
CA MET A 62 11.07 3.02 -47.73
C MET A 62 9.71 3.05 -47.05
N SER A 63 8.90 4.06 -47.38
CA SER A 63 7.53 4.19 -46.91
C SER A 63 6.68 3.07 -47.52
N THR A 64 6.78 1.88 -46.96
CA THR A 64 5.79 0.83 -47.06
C THR A 64 5.08 0.77 -45.72
N SER A 65 3.79 1.09 -45.76
CA SER A 65 2.77 0.96 -44.72
C SER A 65 3.06 0.00 -43.54
N ASN A 66 2.71 0.49 -42.34
CA ASN A 66 2.11 -0.24 -41.21
C ASN A 66 2.94 -1.02 -40.19
N ILE A 67 4.25 -0.81 -40.03
CA ILE A 67 4.91 -1.23 -38.78
C ILE A 67 5.96 -0.18 -38.39
N LEU A 68 5.65 0.67 -37.40
CA LEU A 68 6.67 1.40 -36.66
C LEU A 68 7.24 0.41 -35.63
N PRO A 69 8.53 0.03 -35.69
CA PRO A 69 9.18 -0.55 -34.53
C PRO A 69 9.26 0.58 -33.50
N ASN A 70 8.35 0.54 -32.53
CA ASN A 70 8.32 1.42 -31.37
C ASN A 70 9.60 1.22 -30.56
N LEU A 71 10.65 1.97 -30.88
CA LEU A 71 11.64 2.34 -29.88
C LEU A 71 11.00 3.46 -29.04
N MET A 72 10.12 3.07 -28.11
CA MET A 72 9.65 3.94 -27.05
C MET A 72 10.84 4.23 -26.12
N ILE A 73 11.56 5.32 -26.40
CA ILE A 73 12.39 5.93 -25.36
C ILE A 73 11.41 6.52 -24.36
N HIS A 74 11.23 5.83 -23.23
CA HIS A 74 10.62 6.38 -22.03
C HIS A 74 11.30 7.71 -21.71
N ASN A 75 10.64 8.84 -22.00
CA ASN A 75 10.94 10.09 -21.32
C ASN A 75 10.25 10.06 -19.94
N GLN A 76 10.58 9.07 -19.12
CA GLN A 76 10.66 9.31 -17.69
C GLN A 76 11.95 10.10 -17.53
N SER A 77 11.84 11.40 -17.25
CA SER A 77 12.99 12.24 -16.93
C SER A 77 13.96 11.47 -16.02
N ALA A 78 15.21 11.27 -16.43
CA ALA A 78 16.24 10.60 -15.63
C ALA A 78 16.33 11.14 -14.18
N LEU A 79 15.87 12.38 -13.96
CA LEU A 79 15.67 13.02 -12.65
C LEU A 79 14.78 12.24 -11.67
N SER A 80 13.80 11.42 -12.11
CA SER A 80 12.98 10.61 -11.19
C SER A 80 13.75 9.41 -10.62
N PHE A 81 14.80 8.95 -11.31
CA PHE A 81 15.73 7.95 -10.78
C PHE A 81 16.67 8.54 -9.70
N PHE A 82 16.84 9.86 -9.67
CA PHE A 82 17.77 10.58 -8.79
C PHE A 82 17.13 11.17 -7.51
N THR A 83 15.89 10.81 -7.14
CA THR A 83 15.40 11.11 -5.78
C THR A 83 16.10 10.22 -4.75
N LEU A 84 17.29 10.64 -4.34
CA LEU A 84 18.23 9.99 -3.40
C LEU A 84 17.67 9.58 -2.02
N LYS A 85 16.42 9.91 -1.68
CA LYS A 85 15.79 9.49 -0.41
C LYS A 85 15.27 8.05 -0.44
N THR A 86 14.95 7.49 -1.61
CA THR A 86 14.35 6.15 -1.71
C THR A 86 15.39 5.02 -1.56
N ASN A 87 16.67 5.28 -1.87
CA ASN A 87 17.73 4.27 -1.80
C ASN A 87 18.23 3.96 -0.37
N GLN A 88 18.31 4.95 0.52
CA GLN A 88 18.86 4.71 1.86
C GLN A 88 17.94 3.81 2.70
N ARG A 89 16.64 4.05 2.65
CA ARG A 89 15.65 3.23 3.36
C ARG A 89 15.64 1.79 2.86
N LEU A 90 15.65 1.59 1.53
CA LEU A 90 15.71 0.25 0.94
C LEU A 90 16.99 -0.48 1.37
N LEU A 91 18.14 0.23 1.41
CA LEU A 91 19.39 -0.35 1.88
C LEU A 91 19.35 -0.74 3.37
N GLU A 92 18.75 0.08 4.23
CA GLU A 92 18.51 -0.26 5.64
C GLU A 92 17.59 -1.46 5.82
N GLU A 93 16.53 -1.56 5.01
CA GLU A 93 15.59 -2.68 4.98
C GLU A 93 16.31 -3.98 4.55
N ILE A 94 17.14 -3.94 3.50
CA ILE A 94 17.96 -5.08 3.05
C ILE A 94 18.98 -5.48 4.12
N LYS A 95 19.64 -4.52 4.78
CA LYS A 95 20.61 -4.80 5.85
C LYS A 95 19.93 -5.49 7.04
N ALA A 96 18.76 -5.02 7.45
CA ALA A 96 18.00 -5.62 8.53
C ALA A 96 17.55 -7.04 8.20
N GLU A 97 17.13 -7.31 6.97
CA GLU A 97 16.74 -8.66 6.52
C GLU A 97 17.95 -9.61 6.52
N LYS A 98 19.10 -9.18 5.96
CA LYS A 98 20.33 -9.98 6.00
C LYS A 98 20.80 -10.25 7.43
N HIS A 99 20.70 -9.24 8.31
CA HIS A 99 21.01 -9.39 9.73
C HIS A 99 20.12 -10.44 10.38
N PHE A 100 18.80 -10.36 10.16
CA PHE A 100 17.87 -11.35 10.70
C PHE A 100 18.22 -12.77 10.24
N GLN A 101 18.32 -12.99 8.92
CA GLN A 101 18.60 -14.31 8.33
C GLN A 101 19.91 -14.94 8.83
N SER A 102 20.93 -14.12 9.09
CA SER A 102 22.24 -14.60 9.57
C SER A 102 22.32 -14.83 11.08
N THR A 103 21.39 -14.29 11.88
CA THR A 103 21.51 -14.26 13.35
C THR A 103 20.36 -14.89 14.11
N PHE A 104 19.24 -15.20 13.47
CA PHE A 104 18.13 -15.86 14.17
C PHE A 104 18.46 -17.34 14.46
N SER A 105 17.93 -17.83 15.57
CA SER A 105 17.96 -19.26 15.93
C SER A 105 16.68 -19.63 16.67
N ARG A 106 16.53 -20.91 17.04
CA ARG A 106 15.46 -21.38 17.93
C ARG A 106 16.05 -22.02 19.18
N ASP A 107 15.38 -21.85 20.32
CA ASP A 107 15.75 -22.53 21.56
C ASP A 107 15.24 -23.99 21.59
N CYS A 108 15.51 -24.71 22.67
CA CYS A 108 15.06 -26.10 22.85
C CYS A 108 13.53 -26.25 22.94
N ASN A 109 12.81 -25.16 23.22
CA ASN A 109 11.35 -25.12 23.26
C ASN A 109 10.76 -24.61 21.93
N GLY A 110 11.61 -24.40 20.91
CA GLY A 110 11.27 -23.91 19.59
C GLY A 110 10.99 -22.40 19.49
N ARG A 111 11.18 -21.63 20.56
CA ARG A 111 11.04 -20.17 20.53
C ARG A 111 12.14 -19.54 19.71
N PHE A 112 11.79 -18.56 18.88
CA PHE A 112 12.78 -17.77 18.15
C PHE A 112 13.65 -16.95 19.09
N VAL A 113 14.96 -16.95 18.86
CA VAL A 113 15.96 -16.09 19.49
C VAL A 113 16.53 -15.20 18.39
N VAL A 114 16.44 -13.88 18.55
CA VAL A 114 16.88 -12.91 17.54
C VAL A 114 17.91 -11.94 18.11
N LYS A 115 18.86 -11.50 17.27
CA LYS A 115 19.73 -10.36 17.57
C LYS A 115 19.08 -9.05 17.12
N LEU A 116 19.28 -7.98 17.87
CA LEU A 116 18.74 -6.67 17.53
C LEU A 116 19.49 -6.08 16.33
N PRO A 117 18.81 -5.64 15.27
CA PRO A 117 19.47 -5.12 14.08
C PRO A 117 19.95 -3.69 14.33
N MET A 118 21.25 -3.54 14.57
CA MET A 118 21.89 -2.27 14.88
C MET A 118 22.48 -1.61 13.62
N ALA A 119 22.22 -0.33 13.43
CA ALA A 119 22.80 0.52 12.40
C ALA A 119 24.15 1.11 12.83
N GLN A 120 24.40 1.25 14.13
CA GLN A 120 25.64 1.77 14.73
C GLN A 120 26.07 0.89 15.92
N ASP A 121 27.35 0.95 16.28
CA ASP A 121 27.86 0.25 17.47
C ASP A 121 27.17 0.82 18.74
N PRO A 122 26.52 -0.01 19.58
CA PRO A 122 25.84 0.44 20.80
C PRO A 122 26.70 1.24 21.79
N LYS A 123 28.03 1.19 21.68
CA LYS A 123 28.95 2.01 22.49
C LYS A 123 28.68 3.52 22.38
N VAL A 124 28.05 3.99 21.30
CA VAL A 124 27.71 5.41 21.11
C VAL A 124 26.60 5.92 22.03
N LEU A 125 25.79 5.03 22.62
CA LEU A 125 24.61 5.41 23.41
C LEU A 125 24.97 6.18 24.69
N GLY A 126 26.16 6.01 25.26
CA GLY A 126 26.50 6.64 26.54
C GLY A 126 25.54 6.24 27.68
N ASP A 127 25.54 7.00 28.77
CA ASP A 127 24.75 6.67 29.97
C ASP A 127 23.28 7.09 29.86
N SER A 128 22.39 6.14 30.14
CA SER A 128 20.92 6.29 30.16
C SER A 128 20.31 6.02 31.55
N LEU A 129 21.10 5.53 32.51
CA LEU A 129 20.60 5.09 33.82
C LEU A 129 19.99 6.25 34.61
N GLY A 130 20.69 7.38 34.71
CA GLY A 130 20.21 8.53 35.49
C GLY A 130 18.87 9.08 34.98
N MET A 131 18.67 9.02 33.66
CA MET A 131 17.41 9.42 33.01
C MET A 131 16.28 8.44 33.36
N ALA A 132 16.53 7.13 33.25
CA ALA A 132 15.55 6.10 33.59
C ALA A 132 15.16 6.13 35.08
N GLN A 133 16.14 6.28 35.99
CA GLN A 133 15.90 6.42 37.42
C GLN A 133 15.03 7.64 37.75
N LYS A 134 15.33 8.81 37.17
CA LYS A 134 14.53 10.02 37.38
C LYS A 134 13.08 9.83 36.92
N ARG A 135 12.88 9.19 35.75
CA ARG A 135 11.54 8.88 35.23
C ARG A 135 10.80 7.86 36.10
N PHE A 136 11.48 6.84 36.59
CA PHE A 136 10.89 5.85 37.51
C PHE A 136 10.48 6.48 38.85
N LEU A 137 11.32 7.31 39.47
CA LEU A 137 10.97 7.99 40.73
C LEU A 137 9.81 8.98 40.57
N ASN A 138 9.66 9.60 39.39
CA ASN A 138 8.47 10.38 39.05
C ASN A 138 7.22 9.49 38.94
N LEU A 139 7.36 8.33 38.29
CA LEU A 139 6.28 7.34 38.18
C LEU A 139 5.88 6.80 39.56
N GLU A 140 6.84 6.46 40.42
CA GLU A 140 6.60 5.96 41.78
C GLU A 140 5.79 6.96 42.60
N ARG A 141 6.11 8.27 42.52
CA ARG A 141 5.30 9.32 43.14
C ARG A 141 3.86 9.39 42.62
N ARG A 142 3.62 8.98 41.36
CA ARG A 142 2.27 8.88 40.79
C ARG A 142 1.57 7.62 41.27
N LEU A 143 2.27 6.49 41.32
CA LEU A 143 1.76 5.21 41.83
C LEU A 143 1.30 5.36 43.29
N LEU A 144 2.10 6.00 44.15
CA LEU A 144 1.74 6.24 45.56
C LEU A 144 0.43 7.01 45.77
N LYS A 145 -0.05 7.76 44.76
CA LYS A 145 -1.32 8.49 44.82
C LYS A 145 -2.53 7.65 44.41
N ASP A 146 -2.33 6.56 43.67
CA ASP A 146 -3.39 5.70 43.14
C ASP A 146 -3.06 4.23 43.39
N LYS A 147 -3.70 3.67 44.42
CA LYS A 147 -3.51 2.27 44.83
C LYS A 147 -3.92 1.28 43.75
N THR A 148 -5.01 1.56 43.02
CA THR A 148 -5.50 0.68 41.96
C THR A 148 -4.50 0.60 40.81
N LEU A 149 -3.96 1.75 40.39
CA LEU A 149 -2.92 1.80 39.38
C LEU A 149 -1.64 1.08 39.82
N THR A 150 -1.27 1.23 41.10
CA THR A 150 -0.09 0.57 41.70
C THR A 150 -0.22 -0.94 41.65
N ASP A 151 -1.35 -1.48 42.11
CA ASP A 151 -1.57 -2.93 42.13
C ASP A 151 -1.56 -3.50 40.71
N GLN A 152 -2.22 -2.84 39.75
CA GLN A 152 -2.18 -3.26 38.34
C GLN A 152 -0.77 -3.21 37.76
N TYR A 153 0.01 -2.17 38.06
CA TYR A 153 1.38 -2.00 37.58
C TYR A 153 2.31 -3.08 38.14
N ASN A 154 2.26 -3.31 39.45
CA ASN A 154 3.08 -4.31 40.12
C ASN A 154 2.71 -5.73 39.66
N ASN A 155 1.41 -6.02 39.47
CA ASN A 155 0.97 -7.30 38.92
C ASN A 155 1.49 -7.53 37.50
N PHE A 156 1.48 -6.52 36.63
CA PHE A 156 2.03 -6.63 35.28
C PHE A 156 3.54 -6.94 35.31
N ILE A 157 4.29 -6.23 36.16
CA ILE A 157 5.73 -6.43 36.31
C ILE A 157 6.04 -7.82 36.88
N ALA A 158 5.30 -8.26 37.90
CA ALA A 158 5.44 -9.60 38.48
C ALA A 158 5.15 -10.70 37.45
N GLU A 159 4.13 -10.53 36.60
CA GLU A 159 3.83 -11.45 35.49
C GLU A 159 4.97 -11.52 34.48
N TYR A 160 5.65 -10.41 34.21
CA TYR A 160 6.83 -10.38 33.33
C TYR A 160 7.99 -11.21 33.87
N ILE A 161 8.23 -11.15 35.18
CA ILE A 161 9.27 -11.95 35.86
C ILE A 161 8.86 -13.42 35.88
N SER A 162 7.62 -13.73 36.27
CA SER A 162 7.16 -15.12 36.43
C SER A 162 7.16 -15.89 35.11
N LEU A 163 6.90 -15.21 34.00
CA LEU A 163 6.96 -15.79 32.66
C LEU A 163 8.38 -15.81 32.06
N GLY A 164 9.40 -15.38 32.82
CA GLY A 164 10.79 -15.37 32.37
C GLY A 164 11.07 -14.37 31.25
N HIS A 165 10.21 -13.36 31.06
CA HIS A 165 10.42 -12.31 30.05
C HIS A 165 11.39 -11.23 30.50
N MET A 166 11.71 -11.20 31.79
CA MET A 166 12.77 -10.38 32.34
C MET A 166 13.40 -11.04 33.56
N GLU A 167 14.67 -10.73 33.81
CA GLU A 167 15.42 -11.25 34.95
C GLU A 167 16.31 -10.15 35.57
N LEU A 168 16.81 -10.41 36.77
CA LEU A 168 17.73 -9.49 37.45
C LEU A 168 19.01 -9.34 36.62
N ALA A 169 19.41 -8.11 36.35
CA ALA A 169 20.63 -7.86 35.59
C ALA A 169 21.87 -8.12 36.45
N SER A 170 22.94 -8.63 35.84
CA SER A 170 24.23 -8.81 36.50
C SER A 170 24.77 -7.46 36.99
N PRO A 171 25.40 -7.41 38.19
CA PRO A 171 26.03 -6.20 38.71
C PRO A 171 27.27 -5.79 37.91
N THR A 172 27.90 -6.71 37.18
CA THR A 172 29.00 -6.42 36.25
C THR A 172 28.44 -5.88 34.92
N ILE A 173 29.01 -4.77 34.45
CA ILE A 173 28.64 -4.12 33.19
C ILE A 173 29.82 -4.30 32.23
N ASP A 174 29.88 -5.47 31.60
CA ASP A 174 30.96 -5.81 30.65
C ASP A 174 30.61 -5.43 29.20
N LYS A 175 29.31 -5.17 28.93
CA LYS A 175 28.76 -4.86 27.62
C LYS A 175 28.09 -3.47 27.62
N PRO A 176 27.90 -2.84 26.44
CA PRO A 176 27.11 -1.61 26.35
C PRO A 176 25.70 -1.84 26.91
N THR A 177 25.28 -0.97 27.83
CA THR A 177 23.96 -1.07 28.47
C THR A 177 23.07 0.11 28.13
N TYR A 178 21.78 -0.15 27.99
CA TYR A 178 20.78 0.89 27.80
C TYR A 178 19.57 0.69 28.71
N TYR A 179 19.19 1.74 29.44
CA TYR A 179 18.05 1.73 30.35
C TYR A 179 16.83 2.40 29.70
N LEU A 180 15.81 1.58 29.45
CA LEU A 180 14.51 1.99 28.92
C LEU A 180 13.65 2.56 30.05
N PRO A 181 13.16 3.81 29.93
CA PRO A 181 12.09 4.28 30.79
C PRO A 181 10.80 3.54 30.48
N HIS A 182 9.97 3.39 31.50
CA HIS A 182 8.69 2.72 31.37
C HIS A 182 7.57 3.42 32.11
N HIS A 183 6.35 3.30 31.61
CA HIS A 183 5.15 3.88 32.23
C HIS A 183 3.88 3.11 31.85
N PRO A 184 2.85 3.06 32.71
CA PRO A 184 1.58 2.41 32.41
C PRO A 184 0.69 3.27 31.51
N VAL A 185 0.02 2.61 30.57
CA VAL A 185 -0.96 3.16 29.63
C VAL A 185 -2.23 2.33 29.68
N PHE A 186 -3.39 2.99 29.70
CA PHE A 186 -4.69 2.33 29.71
C PHE A 186 -5.26 2.21 28.30
N LYS A 187 -5.79 1.02 27.97
CA LYS A 187 -6.68 0.84 26.81
C LYS A 187 -8.10 0.64 27.35
N THR A 188 -8.95 1.64 27.16
CA THR A 188 -10.37 1.60 27.53
C THR A 188 -11.12 0.48 26.82
N ASP A 189 -10.67 0.10 25.62
CA ASP A 189 -11.37 -0.81 24.71
C ASP A 189 -10.84 -2.27 24.78
N SER A 190 -9.96 -2.57 25.73
CA SER A 190 -9.34 -3.90 25.87
C SER A 190 -10.15 -4.78 26.83
N THR A 191 -10.72 -5.88 26.31
CA THR A 191 -11.47 -6.88 27.09
C THR A 191 -10.60 -7.69 28.07
N THR A 192 -9.30 -7.82 27.82
CA THR A 192 -8.42 -8.78 28.54
C THR A 192 -7.37 -8.16 29.46
N THR A 193 -6.96 -6.92 29.23
CA THR A 193 -6.03 -6.19 30.12
C THR A 193 -6.23 -4.69 29.93
N LYS A 194 -6.79 -4.02 30.95
CA LYS A 194 -7.07 -2.57 30.92
C LYS A 194 -5.81 -1.72 30.92
N MET A 195 -4.68 -2.23 31.45
CA MET A 195 -3.41 -1.52 31.60
C MET A 195 -2.24 -2.32 31.01
N ARG A 196 -1.33 -1.63 30.29
CA ARG A 196 -0.06 -2.17 29.77
C ARG A 196 1.09 -1.23 30.12
N VAL A 197 2.28 -1.77 30.37
CA VAL A 197 3.49 -0.95 30.59
C VAL A 197 4.19 -0.70 29.25
N VAL A 198 4.40 0.55 28.86
CA VAL A 198 5.14 0.92 27.65
C VAL A 198 6.58 1.19 27.98
N PHE A 199 7.50 0.61 27.20
CA PHE A 199 8.94 0.85 27.28
C PHE A 199 9.36 1.84 26.19
N ASP A 200 10.02 2.93 26.59
CA ASP A 200 10.34 4.06 25.71
C ASP A 200 11.73 3.91 25.09
N GLY A 201 11.80 3.28 23.91
CA GLY A 201 13.03 3.15 23.11
C GLY A 201 13.51 4.45 22.45
N SER A 202 12.69 5.51 22.48
CA SER A 202 12.99 6.81 21.88
C SER A 202 13.47 7.85 22.89
N ALA A 203 13.51 7.50 24.19
CA ALA A 203 14.11 8.35 25.20
C ALA A 203 15.58 8.59 24.84
N THR A 204 16.08 9.82 24.91
CA THR A 204 17.49 10.13 24.62
C THR A 204 18.36 9.94 25.86
N SER A 205 19.54 9.37 25.66
CA SER A 205 20.60 9.26 26.67
C SER A 205 21.39 10.56 26.82
N LYS A 206 22.44 10.55 27.66
CA LYS A 206 23.40 11.67 27.77
C LYS A 206 24.17 11.96 26.48
N SER A 207 24.29 10.99 25.57
CA SER A 207 24.93 11.21 24.26
C SER A 207 24.05 12.00 23.28
N GLY A 208 22.76 12.19 23.61
CA GLY A 208 21.76 12.75 22.69
C GLY A 208 21.13 11.71 21.76
N LEU A 209 21.60 10.46 21.76
CA LEU A 209 21.04 9.36 20.97
C LEU A 209 20.13 8.47 21.82
N SER A 210 19.07 7.94 21.19
CA SER A 210 18.20 6.90 21.74
C SER A 210 18.54 5.53 21.16
N LEU A 211 18.03 4.46 21.79
CA LEU A 211 18.14 3.10 21.24
C LEU A 211 17.53 3.02 19.84
N ASN A 212 16.38 3.67 19.62
CA ASN A 212 15.72 3.70 18.32
C ASN A 212 16.53 4.41 17.23
N ASP A 213 17.35 5.40 17.58
CA ASP A 213 18.18 6.12 16.60
C ASP A 213 19.26 5.24 15.99
N ILE A 214 19.77 4.27 16.77
CA ILE A 214 20.83 3.36 16.33
C ILE A 214 20.31 2.02 15.81
N MET A 215 19.01 1.79 15.81
CA MET A 215 18.41 0.54 15.30
C MET A 215 17.95 0.67 13.84
N LEU A 216 18.01 -0.43 13.10
CA LEU A 216 17.37 -0.57 11.79
C LEU A 216 15.89 -0.91 11.97
N LYS A 217 15.00 -0.31 11.17
CA LYS A 217 13.56 -0.56 11.26
C LYS A 217 13.16 -1.95 10.71
N GLY A 218 13.85 -2.39 9.66
CA GLY A 218 13.47 -3.54 8.86
C GLY A 218 12.30 -3.28 7.89
N PRO A 219 12.11 -4.16 6.89
CA PRO A 219 11.04 -4.05 5.91
C PRO A 219 9.65 -4.19 6.55
N LYS A 220 8.62 -3.65 5.89
CA LYS A 220 7.22 -3.96 6.21
C LYS A 220 6.92 -5.37 5.67
N MET A 221 6.85 -6.36 6.55
CA MET A 221 6.52 -7.75 6.18
C MET A 221 5.04 -7.95 5.91
N GLN A 222 4.18 -7.22 6.63
CA GLN A 222 2.74 -7.38 6.52
C GLN A 222 2.26 -6.94 5.13
N PRO A 223 1.46 -7.78 4.43
CA PRO A 223 0.77 -7.39 3.22
C PRO A 223 -0.11 -6.15 3.42
N ASP A 224 -0.55 -5.53 2.33
CA ASP A 224 -1.48 -4.42 2.45
C ASP A 224 -2.79 -4.87 3.10
N ILE A 225 -3.33 -4.06 4.01
CA ILE A 225 -4.57 -4.39 4.73
C ILE A 225 -5.75 -4.50 3.77
N PHE A 226 -5.73 -3.71 2.69
CA PHE A 226 -6.69 -3.81 1.60
C PHE A 226 -6.69 -5.21 1.01
N ASN A 227 -5.53 -5.71 0.63
CA ASN A 227 -5.35 -7.05 0.05
C ASN A 227 -5.77 -8.17 1.02
N ILE A 228 -5.41 -8.06 2.29
CA ILE A 228 -5.82 -9.05 3.31
C ILE A 228 -7.36 -9.06 3.42
N LEU A 229 -8.00 -7.90 3.42
CA LEU A 229 -9.46 -7.79 3.48
C LEU A 229 -10.14 -8.27 2.20
N LEU A 230 -9.54 -8.06 1.03
CA LEU A 230 -10.00 -8.63 -0.22
C LEU A 230 -10.04 -10.16 -0.13
N ARG A 231 -8.96 -10.81 0.33
CA ARG A 231 -8.91 -12.27 0.57
C ARG A 231 -9.91 -12.72 1.62
N PHE A 232 -10.03 -11.95 2.71
CA PHE A 232 -10.96 -12.22 3.80
C PHE A 232 -12.41 -12.26 3.32
N ARG A 233 -12.75 -11.73 2.15
CA ARG A 233 -14.09 -11.79 1.55
C ARG A 233 -14.34 -12.95 0.58
N LEU A 234 -13.32 -13.75 0.27
CA LEU A 234 -13.42 -14.77 -0.79
C LEU A 234 -13.62 -16.19 -0.27
N HIS A 235 -12.98 -16.55 0.85
CA HIS A 235 -13.05 -17.92 1.37
C HIS A 235 -14.37 -18.18 2.10
N ARG A 236 -14.98 -19.34 1.86
CA ARG A 236 -16.28 -19.73 2.45
C ARG A 236 -16.30 -19.65 3.98
N VAL A 237 -15.19 -20.04 4.62
CA VAL A 237 -15.03 -20.02 6.07
C VAL A 237 -13.89 -19.06 6.42
N ALA A 238 -14.13 -18.19 7.39
CA ALA A 238 -13.14 -17.31 7.96
C ALA A 238 -12.79 -17.81 9.37
N LEU A 239 -11.50 -17.87 9.68
CA LEU A 239 -10.96 -18.15 11.00
C LEU A 239 -10.08 -17.00 11.46
N THR A 240 -10.21 -16.60 12.71
CA THR A 240 -9.34 -15.61 13.35
C THR A 240 -8.86 -16.13 14.70
N ALA A 241 -7.59 -15.85 15.02
CA ALA A 241 -7.02 -16.13 16.32
C ALA A 241 -6.02 -15.04 16.72
N ASP A 242 -5.90 -14.81 18.03
CA ASP A 242 -4.88 -13.94 18.60
C ASP A 242 -3.62 -14.77 18.92
N VAL A 243 -2.46 -14.34 18.42
CA VAL A 243 -1.18 -14.80 18.97
C VAL A 243 -1.01 -14.21 20.37
N GLU A 244 -0.96 -15.07 21.38
CA GLU A 244 -0.80 -14.62 22.75
C GLU A 244 0.53 -13.88 22.91
N LYS A 245 0.45 -12.62 23.34
CA LYS A 245 1.62 -11.81 23.72
C LYS A 245 2.72 -11.85 22.64
N MET A 246 2.35 -11.81 21.36
CA MET A 246 3.23 -12.04 20.19
C MET A 246 4.69 -11.57 20.35
N TYR A 247 4.92 -10.30 20.68
CA TYR A 247 6.28 -9.77 20.87
C TYR A 247 7.07 -10.50 21.97
N ARG A 248 6.41 -10.84 23.08
CA ARG A 248 6.99 -11.55 24.22
C ARG A 248 7.29 -13.01 23.91
N GLN A 249 6.82 -13.56 22.79
CA GLN A 249 7.15 -14.93 22.38
C GLN A 249 8.52 -15.02 21.70
N VAL A 250 9.00 -13.93 21.11
CA VAL A 250 10.34 -13.87 20.51
C VAL A 250 11.36 -13.45 21.57
N LEU A 251 12.38 -14.28 21.78
CA LEU A 251 13.50 -14.02 22.68
C LEU A 251 14.53 -13.12 22.01
N VAL A 252 15.19 -12.27 22.79
CA VAL A 252 16.36 -11.49 22.39
C VAL A 252 17.60 -12.27 22.80
N SER A 253 18.61 -12.29 21.93
CA SER A 253 19.91 -12.89 22.22
C SER A 253 20.53 -12.29 23.48
N GLU A 254 21.18 -13.11 24.28
CA GLU A 254 21.82 -12.71 25.54
C GLU A 254 22.85 -11.57 25.38
N ASP A 255 23.48 -11.48 24.21
CA ASP A 255 24.37 -10.37 23.85
C ASP A 255 23.70 -8.99 23.82
N ASP A 256 22.40 -8.95 23.50
CA ASP A 256 21.66 -7.70 23.26
C ASP A 256 20.65 -7.39 24.38
N CYS A 257 20.38 -8.33 25.29
CA CYS A 257 19.48 -8.14 26.43
C CYS A 257 19.86 -6.92 27.30
N ASP A 258 21.15 -6.62 27.40
CA ASP A 258 21.66 -5.48 28.17
C ASP A 258 21.35 -4.11 27.54
N LEU A 259 20.93 -4.09 26.27
CA LEU A 259 20.39 -2.91 25.60
C LEU A 259 18.92 -2.67 25.93
N GLN A 260 18.31 -3.54 26.73
CA GLN A 260 16.91 -3.45 27.16
C GLN A 260 16.81 -3.58 28.69
N ARG A 261 17.60 -2.80 29.44
CA ARG A 261 17.52 -2.77 30.91
C ARG A 261 16.41 -1.83 31.39
N ILE A 262 15.88 -2.08 32.57
CA ILE A 262 14.95 -1.20 33.29
C ILE A 262 15.35 -1.13 34.77
N VAL A 263 14.85 -0.11 35.46
CA VAL A 263 14.95 0.01 36.92
C VAL A 263 13.57 -0.10 37.55
N TYR A 264 13.44 -0.97 38.56
CA TYR A 264 12.16 -1.23 39.20
C TYR A 264 12.33 -1.69 40.65
N ARG A 265 11.34 -1.37 41.48
CA ARG A 265 11.10 -1.91 42.82
C ARG A 265 9.60 -1.91 43.11
N SER A 266 9.12 -2.86 43.90
CA SER A 266 7.69 -2.95 44.24
C SER A 266 7.27 -1.94 45.31
N HIS A 267 8.19 -1.62 46.22
CA HIS A 267 7.95 -0.70 47.33
C HIS A 267 9.08 0.31 47.50
N PRO A 268 8.81 1.56 47.91
CA PRO A 268 9.86 2.58 48.09
C PRO A 268 10.94 2.25 49.13
N GLU A 269 10.65 1.33 50.05
CA GLU A 269 11.60 0.84 51.05
C GLU A 269 12.59 -0.19 50.48
N GLU A 270 12.27 -0.80 49.34
CA GLU A 270 13.16 -1.74 48.69
C GLU A 270 14.28 -1.02 47.92
N PRO A 271 15.46 -1.64 47.79
CA PRO A 271 16.50 -1.13 46.93
C PRO A 271 16.03 -1.13 45.48
N LEU A 272 16.35 -0.06 44.73
CA LEU A 272 16.05 0.00 43.32
C LEU A 272 16.89 -1.04 42.57
N ARG A 273 16.22 -2.01 41.94
CA ARG A 273 16.88 -3.12 41.25
C ARG A 273 16.93 -2.89 39.75
N HIS A 274 17.90 -3.53 39.11
CA HIS A 274 18.14 -3.49 37.68
C HIS A 274 17.66 -4.81 37.07
N TYR A 275 16.81 -4.72 36.05
CA TYR A 275 16.33 -5.88 35.32
C TYR A 275 16.72 -5.74 33.86
N LYS A 276 16.93 -6.86 33.16
CA LYS A 276 17.07 -6.90 31.70
C LYS A 276 15.90 -7.65 31.09
N LEU A 277 15.35 -7.10 30.01
CA LEU A 277 14.26 -7.73 29.25
C LEU A 277 14.85 -8.77 28.30
N LYS A 278 14.23 -9.95 28.23
CA LYS A 278 14.70 -11.11 27.45
C LYS A 278 13.92 -11.34 26.16
N THR A 279 12.91 -10.52 25.89
CA THR A 279 11.99 -10.70 24.76
C THR A 279 11.94 -9.45 23.91
N VAL A 280 11.49 -9.56 22.67
CA VAL A 280 11.35 -8.40 21.80
C VAL A 280 10.42 -7.38 22.46
N THR A 281 10.98 -6.23 22.82
CA THR A 281 10.25 -5.20 23.55
C THR A 281 9.55 -4.26 22.58
N TYR A 282 8.22 -4.17 22.67
CA TYR A 282 7.46 -3.18 21.94
C TYR A 282 7.85 -1.75 22.38
N GLY A 283 7.91 -0.83 21.42
CA GLY A 283 8.49 0.51 21.61
C GLY A 283 9.90 0.65 21.05
N THR A 284 10.56 -0.46 20.68
CA THR A 284 11.80 -0.46 19.90
C THR A 284 11.53 -0.43 18.39
N LYS A 285 12.41 0.21 17.61
CA LYS A 285 12.21 0.52 16.18
C LYS A 285 12.04 -0.71 15.29
N SER A 286 12.68 -1.83 15.64
CA SER A 286 12.65 -3.08 14.88
C SER A 286 11.62 -4.10 15.39
N ALA A 287 10.90 -3.82 16.48
CA ALA A 287 10.08 -4.83 17.17
C ALA A 287 9.06 -5.49 16.25
N SER A 288 8.32 -4.69 15.47
CA SER A 288 7.28 -5.19 14.57
C SER A 288 7.86 -6.02 13.43
N PHE A 289 8.99 -5.61 12.87
CA PHE A 289 9.71 -6.39 11.85
C PHE A 289 10.15 -7.74 12.41
N LEU A 290 10.84 -7.77 13.55
CA LEU A 290 11.35 -9.01 14.15
C LEU A 290 10.22 -10.00 14.47
N ALA A 291 9.14 -9.54 15.09
CA ALA A 291 8.03 -10.40 15.48
C ALA A 291 7.27 -10.96 14.26
N THR A 292 7.04 -10.14 13.23
CA THR A 292 6.31 -10.57 12.03
C THR A 292 7.16 -11.43 11.10
N ARG A 293 8.46 -11.13 10.96
CA ARG A 293 9.38 -11.94 10.16
C ARG A 293 9.56 -13.35 10.72
N CYS A 294 9.53 -13.52 12.05
CA CYS A 294 9.50 -14.85 12.68
C CYS A 294 8.25 -15.67 12.27
N LEU A 295 7.09 -15.03 12.11
CA LEU A 295 5.88 -15.72 11.63
C LEU A 295 6.00 -16.14 10.16
N HIS A 296 6.59 -15.30 9.31
CA HIS A 296 6.85 -15.67 7.91
C HIS A 296 7.83 -16.84 7.76
N GLU A 297 8.70 -17.07 8.75
CA GLU A 297 9.62 -18.22 8.75
C GLU A 297 8.91 -19.56 9.07
N LEU A 298 7.60 -19.54 9.29
CA LEU A 298 6.80 -20.71 9.68
C LEU A 298 5.90 -21.23 8.54
N ASP A 299 6.09 -20.75 7.31
CA ASP A 299 5.17 -20.95 6.18
C ASP A 299 5.04 -22.43 5.75
N THR A 300 3.80 -22.92 5.63
CA THR A 300 3.40 -24.21 5.03
C THR A 300 2.01 -24.11 4.36
N ASP A 301 1.80 -24.83 3.25
CA ASP A 301 0.53 -24.87 2.49
C ASP A 301 -0.39 -26.00 2.99
N GLU A 302 -1.72 -25.79 3.16
CA GLU A 302 -2.75 -26.87 3.27
C GLU A 302 -4.23 -26.40 3.43
N GLU A 303 -5.19 -27.31 3.64
CA GLU A 303 -6.67 -27.10 3.74
C GLU A 303 -7.19 -26.68 5.14
N CYS A 304 -8.28 -25.89 5.24
CA CYS A 304 -8.70 -25.15 6.45
C CYS A 304 -8.64 -25.85 7.84
N LEU A 305 -9.11 -27.09 8.01
CA LEU A 305 -9.01 -27.79 9.31
C LEU A 305 -7.58 -28.26 9.58
N ASP A 306 -6.87 -28.65 8.53
CA ASP A 306 -5.46 -28.99 8.61
C ASP A 306 -4.62 -27.72 8.75
N ILE A 307 -4.98 -26.57 8.16
CA ILE A 307 -4.43 -25.25 8.49
C ILE A 307 -4.61 -24.99 9.98
N TYR A 308 -5.79 -25.22 10.57
CA TYR A 308 -5.95 -25.06 12.01
C TYR A 308 -4.96 -25.95 12.78
N LYS A 309 -4.91 -27.25 12.49
CA LYS A 309 -4.03 -28.19 13.21
C LYS A 309 -2.56 -27.87 13.00
N GLN A 310 -2.17 -27.57 11.77
CA GLN A 310 -0.82 -27.20 11.38
C GLN A 310 -0.44 -25.87 11.98
N VAL A 311 -1.21 -24.80 11.80
CA VAL A 311 -0.92 -23.49 12.38
C VAL A 311 -0.87 -23.59 13.91
N HIS A 312 -1.81 -24.30 14.54
CA HIS A 312 -1.77 -24.54 15.98
C HIS A 312 -0.52 -25.33 16.41
N SER A 313 -0.15 -26.37 15.65
CA SER A 313 1.01 -27.21 15.94
C SER A 313 2.34 -26.50 15.67
N ILE A 314 2.48 -25.84 14.53
CA ILE A 314 3.66 -25.09 14.08
C ILE A 314 3.88 -23.87 14.97
N LEU A 315 2.84 -23.04 15.16
CA LEU A 315 2.97 -21.88 16.03
C LEU A 315 3.17 -22.32 17.49
N GLY A 316 2.47 -23.37 17.95
CA GLY A 316 2.70 -23.96 19.26
C GLY A 316 4.13 -24.46 19.45
N ALA A 317 4.66 -25.22 18.48
CA ALA A 317 6.04 -25.71 18.46
C ALA A 317 7.07 -24.58 18.33
N ALA A 318 6.69 -23.45 17.72
CA ALA A 318 7.52 -22.25 17.64
C ALA A 318 7.35 -21.29 18.84
N GLY A 319 6.59 -21.70 19.87
CA GLY A 319 6.35 -20.91 21.08
C GLY A 319 5.39 -19.73 20.92
N PHE A 320 4.55 -19.74 19.90
CA PHE A 320 3.48 -18.77 19.64
C PHE A 320 2.10 -19.39 19.90
N PRO A 321 1.68 -19.56 21.17
CA PRO A 321 0.36 -20.12 21.47
C PRO A 321 -0.76 -19.21 20.92
N LEU A 322 -1.70 -19.83 20.21
CA LEU A 322 -2.89 -19.17 19.68
C LEU A 322 -4.05 -19.27 20.67
N ARG A 323 -4.82 -18.18 20.79
CA ARG A 323 -6.01 -18.06 21.66
C ARG A 323 -7.10 -17.23 21.00
N LYS A 324 -8.25 -17.11 21.66
CA LYS A 324 -9.44 -16.40 21.17
C LYS A 324 -9.84 -16.82 19.76
N TRP A 325 -9.86 -18.13 19.52
CA TRP A 325 -10.33 -18.66 18.25
C TRP A 325 -11.76 -18.24 17.98
N CYS A 326 -12.01 -17.81 16.75
CA CYS A 326 -13.33 -17.45 16.24
C CYS A 326 -13.47 -17.88 14.78
N SER A 327 -14.68 -18.26 14.37
CA SER A 327 -14.99 -18.80 13.04
C SER A 327 -16.36 -18.34 12.55
N SER A 328 -16.52 -18.13 11.24
CA SER A 328 -17.86 -18.03 10.62
C SER A 328 -18.61 -19.37 10.56
N SER A 329 -17.93 -20.49 10.81
CA SER A 329 -18.56 -21.82 10.85
C SER A 329 -18.64 -22.34 12.28
N SER A 330 -19.88 -22.47 12.79
CA SER A 330 -20.16 -23.05 14.11
C SER A 330 -19.76 -24.52 14.18
N VAL A 331 -19.93 -25.27 13.09
CA VAL A 331 -19.51 -26.68 12.98
C VAL A 331 -18.00 -26.81 13.16
N LEU A 332 -17.22 -25.97 12.47
CA LEU A 332 -15.77 -25.95 12.61
C LEU A 332 -15.36 -25.54 14.02
N LEU A 333 -15.96 -24.49 14.57
CA LEU A 333 -15.65 -24.00 15.92
C LEU A 333 -15.89 -25.07 16.99
N ASN A 334 -17.00 -25.81 16.90
CA ASN A 334 -17.36 -26.90 17.83
C ASN A 334 -16.46 -28.14 17.68
N SER A 335 -15.77 -28.28 16.55
CA SER A 335 -14.83 -29.38 16.32
C SER A 335 -13.42 -29.11 16.87
N LEU A 336 -13.14 -27.89 17.32
CA LEU A 336 -11.84 -27.52 17.88
C LEU A 336 -11.70 -28.03 19.33
N PRO A 337 -10.52 -28.52 19.74
CA PRO A 337 -10.29 -29.00 21.10
C PRO A 337 -10.49 -27.88 22.13
N HIS A 338 -11.40 -28.06 23.08
CA HIS A 338 -11.58 -27.14 24.21
C HIS A 338 -10.42 -27.25 25.19
N ASN A 339 -9.64 -26.18 25.36
CA ASN A 339 -8.66 -26.11 26.45
C ASN A 339 -9.35 -25.68 27.75
N GLN A 340 -9.77 -26.65 28.58
CA GLN A 340 -10.48 -26.38 29.85
C GLN A 340 -9.67 -25.53 30.86
N LYS A 341 -8.36 -25.36 30.66
CA LYS A 341 -7.50 -24.56 31.54
C LYS A 341 -7.43 -23.06 31.18
N ASP A 342 -7.87 -22.66 29.98
CA ASP A 342 -7.88 -21.25 29.56
C ASP A 342 -9.28 -20.80 29.14
N PRO A 343 -9.99 -20.00 29.97
CA PRO A 343 -11.33 -19.51 29.65
C PRO A 343 -11.37 -18.53 28.47
N ASN A 344 -10.22 -18.02 27.99
CA ASN A 344 -10.11 -17.15 26.81
C ASN A 344 -9.63 -17.89 25.56
N PHE A 345 -9.52 -19.22 25.59
CA PHE A 345 -9.02 -20.01 24.47
C PHE A 345 -9.92 -19.90 23.22
N MET A 346 -11.24 -19.88 23.44
CA MET A 346 -12.26 -19.63 22.43
C MET A 346 -13.11 -18.43 22.83
N VAL A 347 -13.55 -17.66 21.85
CA VAL A 347 -14.57 -16.63 22.09
C VAL A 347 -15.92 -17.35 22.16
N ASN A 348 -16.64 -17.20 23.28
CA ASN A 348 -18.01 -17.72 23.42
C ASN A 348 -18.95 -16.89 22.53
N ILE A 349 -19.05 -17.25 21.25
CA ILE A 349 -19.85 -16.54 20.27
C ILE A 349 -21.32 -16.59 20.69
N THR A 350 -21.82 -15.48 21.25
CA THR A 350 -23.27 -15.25 21.32
C THR A 350 -23.75 -14.78 19.95
N GLU A 351 -25.04 -14.99 19.62
CA GLU A 351 -25.58 -14.64 18.29
C GLU A 351 -25.34 -13.16 17.91
N THR A 352 -25.16 -12.29 18.90
CA THR A 352 -24.98 -10.84 18.76
C THR A 352 -23.54 -10.34 18.90
N GLU A 353 -22.56 -11.22 19.15
CA GLU A 353 -21.19 -10.76 19.40
C GLU A 353 -20.51 -10.26 18.12
N VAL A 354 -20.00 -9.03 18.19
CA VAL A 354 -19.28 -8.37 17.10
C VAL A 354 -17.82 -8.22 17.50
N LEU A 355 -16.91 -8.73 16.68
CA LEU A 355 -15.47 -8.74 16.94
C LEU A 355 -14.77 -7.73 16.04
N SER A 356 -13.69 -7.12 16.54
CA SER A 356 -12.79 -6.36 15.67
C SER A 356 -11.84 -7.32 14.97
N ALA A 357 -11.99 -7.47 13.65
CA ALA A 357 -11.12 -8.27 12.81
C ALA A 357 -10.54 -7.36 11.71
N LEU A 358 -9.21 -7.27 11.63
CA LEU A 358 -8.51 -6.46 10.62
C LEU A 358 -8.92 -4.96 10.63
N GLY A 359 -9.38 -4.47 11.78
CA GLY A 359 -9.89 -3.11 11.97
C GLY A 359 -11.37 -2.92 11.61
N LEU A 360 -11.99 -3.87 10.94
CA LEU A 360 -13.45 -3.88 10.72
C LEU A 360 -14.17 -4.57 11.87
N LEU A 361 -15.46 -4.28 12.02
CA LEU A 361 -16.34 -5.04 12.89
C LEU A 361 -16.95 -6.19 12.10
N TRP A 362 -16.74 -7.42 12.56
CA TRP A 362 -17.22 -8.65 11.94
C TRP A 362 -18.05 -9.44 12.94
N GLN A 363 -19.24 -9.84 12.52
CA GLN A 363 -20.15 -10.69 13.27
C GLN A 363 -20.07 -12.11 12.69
N PRO A 364 -19.40 -13.05 13.37
CA PRO A 364 -19.13 -14.39 12.84
C PRO A 364 -20.40 -15.23 12.66
N SER A 365 -21.40 -15.06 13.53
CA SER A 365 -22.64 -15.86 13.54
C SER A 365 -23.44 -15.76 12.24
N ILE A 366 -23.45 -14.58 11.62
CA ILE A 366 -24.13 -14.30 10.33
C ILE A 366 -23.13 -13.99 9.20
N ASP A 367 -21.85 -14.22 9.45
CA ASP A 367 -20.73 -13.94 8.56
C ASP A 367 -20.78 -12.59 7.83
N SER A 368 -20.96 -11.51 8.59
CA SER A 368 -21.20 -10.18 8.03
C SER A 368 -20.39 -9.10 8.72
N PHE A 369 -19.98 -8.08 7.97
CA PHE A 369 -19.43 -6.85 8.50
C PHE A 369 -20.53 -5.95 9.08
N ARG A 370 -20.15 -5.23 10.13
CA ARG A 370 -20.93 -4.22 10.83
C ARG A 370 -20.14 -2.92 10.90
N PHE A 371 -20.81 -1.83 11.27
CA PHE A 371 -20.17 -0.58 11.61
C PHE A 371 -20.71 -0.11 12.96
N ALA A 372 -19.86 0.55 13.76
CA ALA A 372 -20.26 1.15 15.02
C ALA A 372 -19.85 2.61 15.01
N MET A 373 -20.85 3.46 14.80
CA MET A 373 -20.75 4.91 14.87
C MET A 373 -21.12 5.35 16.28
N LYS A 374 -20.26 6.18 16.85
CA LYS A 374 -20.51 6.83 18.14
C LYS A 374 -21.42 8.04 17.93
N ASP A 375 -22.25 8.32 18.93
CA ASP A 375 -22.96 9.60 18.99
C ASP A 375 -21.95 10.75 18.96
N TRP A 376 -22.25 11.75 18.13
CA TRP A 376 -21.36 12.89 17.97
C TRP A 376 -21.55 13.89 19.10
N ILE A 377 -20.56 13.96 19.97
CA ILE A 377 -20.56 14.89 21.09
C ILE A 377 -20.17 16.27 20.57
N HIS A 378 -21.09 17.23 20.64
CA HIS A 378 -20.86 18.60 20.20
C HIS A 378 -19.77 19.26 21.05
N SER A 379 -18.61 19.53 20.44
CA SER A 379 -17.63 20.45 21.02
C SER A 379 -18.09 21.89 20.77
N GLN A 380 -18.00 22.77 21.76
CA GLN A 380 -18.30 24.20 21.61
C GLN A 380 -17.44 24.90 20.53
N HIS A 381 -16.30 24.29 20.16
CA HIS A 381 -15.40 24.82 19.13
C HIS A 381 -15.08 23.74 18.08
N ILE A 382 -15.81 23.76 16.97
CA ILE A 382 -15.56 22.88 15.83
C ILE A 382 -14.40 23.44 15.02
N THR A 383 -13.38 22.63 14.77
CA THR A 383 -12.18 23.00 14.01
C THR A 383 -11.99 22.06 12.83
N LYS A 384 -11.13 22.44 11.86
CA LYS A 384 -10.80 21.57 10.73
C LYS A 384 -10.20 20.24 11.17
N ARG A 385 -9.42 20.26 12.25
CA ARG A 385 -8.81 19.05 12.83
C ARG A 385 -9.88 18.07 13.33
N ILE A 386 -10.93 18.59 13.97
CA ILE A 386 -12.04 17.76 14.45
C ILE A 386 -12.77 17.12 13.28
N LEU A 387 -13.16 17.90 12.25
CA LEU A 387 -13.86 17.36 11.07
C LEU A 387 -13.05 16.24 10.38
N LEU A 388 -11.74 16.45 10.24
CA LEU A 388 -10.85 15.46 9.64
C LEU A 388 -10.69 14.22 10.53
N SER A 389 -10.63 14.39 11.84
CA SER A 389 -10.59 13.27 12.80
C SER A 389 -11.88 12.45 12.75
N ASP A 390 -13.03 13.13 12.73
CA ASP A 390 -14.36 12.54 12.67
C ASP A 390 -14.50 11.63 11.44
N ILE A 391 -14.22 12.16 10.23
CA ILE A 391 -14.39 11.35 9.01
C ILE A 391 -13.41 10.19 8.93
N ASN A 392 -12.17 10.36 9.43
CA ASN A 392 -11.15 9.31 9.42
C ASN A 392 -11.36 8.27 10.52
N SER A 393 -12.21 8.57 11.52
CA SER A 393 -12.62 7.58 12.52
C SER A 393 -13.50 6.49 11.93
N VAL A 394 -14.19 6.77 10.81
CA VAL A 394 -14.93 5.78 10.05
C VAL A 394 -13.96 4.96 9.21
N TYR A 395 -13.54 3.81 9.75
CA TYR A 395 -12.59 2.92 9.10
C TYR A 395 -13.26 2.09 8.00
N ASP A 396 -13.01 2.45 6.74
CA ASP A 396 -13.53 1.76 5.54
C ASP A 396 -12.41 1.52 4.50
N PRO A 397 -11.48 0.59 4.77
CA PRO A 397 -10.38 0.28 3.86
C PRO A 397 -10.84 -0.29 2.51
N LEU A 398 -11.97 -0.99 2.46
CA LEU A 398 -12.51 -1.58 1.23
C LEU A 398 -13.35 -0.61 0.40
N GLY A 399 -13.64 0.58 0.95
CA GLY A 399 -14.44 1.60 0.30
C GLY A 399 -15.93 1.28 0.16
N LEU A 400 -16.47 0.35 0.96
CA LEU A 400 -17.88 -0.08 0.91
C LEU A 400 -18.86 1.06 1.24
N LEU A 401 -18.39 2.04 2.01
CA LEU A 401 -19.12 3.24 2.42
C LEU A 401 -18.70 4.47 1.59
N SER A 402 -17.90 4.30 0.53
CA SER A 402 -17.34 5.41 -0.25
C SER A 402 -18.40 6.37 -0.79
N SER A 403 -19.56 5.85 -1.19
CA SER A 403 -20.67 6.65 -1.73
C SER A 403 -21.26 7.62 -0.70
N VAL A 404 -21.11 7.36 0.59
CA VAL A 404 -21.52 8.28 1.67
C VAL A 404 -20.33 9.13 2.14
N LEU A 405 -19.19 8.50 2.42
CA LEU A 405 -18.03 9.17 3.00
C LEU A 405 -17.43 10.24 2.08
N ILE A 406 -17.63 10.13 0.77
CA ILE A 406 -17.20 11.14 -0.19
C ILE A 406 -17.85 12.50 0.05
N LYS A 407 -19.11 12.56 0.55
CA LYS A 407 -19.76 13.83 0.92
C LYS A 407 -18.97 14.55 2.01
N GLY A 408 -18.53 13.81 3.04
CA GLY A 408 -17.69 14.35 4.10
C GLY A 408 -16.33 14.84 3.57
N LYS A 409 -15.69 14.07 2.69
CA LYS A 409 -14.41 14.45 2.06
C LYS A 409 -14.54 15.70 1.17
N ILE A 410 -15.61 15.82 0.38
CA ILE A 410 -15.92 17.01 -0.42
C ILE A 410 -16.16 18.21 0.51
N PHE A 411 -16.92 18.02 1.59
CA PHE A 411 -17.20 19.09 2.56
C PHE A 411 -15.91 19.61 3.21
N ILE A 412 -15.00 18.74 3.61
CA ILE A 412 -13.69 19.15 4.15
C ILE A 412 -12.89 19.95 3.11
N GLN A 413 -12.94 19.54 1.84
CA GLN A 413 -12.31 20.32 0.77
C GLN A 413 -12.91 21.71 0.63
N GLN A 414 -14.23 21.85 0.73
CA GLN A 414 -14.91 23.16 0.72
C GLN A 414 -14.47 24.00 1.92
N VAL A 415 -14.32 23.41 3.11
CA VAL A 415 -13.82 24.11 4.30
C VAL A 415 -12.38 24.58 4.14
N TRP A 416 -11.55 23.89 3.33
CA TRP A 416 -10.21 24.39 3.00
C TRP A 416 -10.22 25.68 2.18
N SER A 417 -11.25 25.92 1.36
CA SER A 417 -11.39 27.14 0.56
C SER A 417 -11.56 28.41 1.40
N LEU A 418 -11.97 28.27 2.66
CA LEU A 418 -12.19 29.37 3.61
C LEU A 418 -10.89 29.96 4.17
N LYS A 419 -9.74 29.32 3.93
CA LYS A 419 -8.41 29.77 4.39
C LYS A 419 -8.27 29.97 5.92
N VAL A 420 -9.15 29.36 6.72
CA VAL A 420 -9.08 29.29 8.19
C VAL A 420 -7.94 28.32 8.63
N GLY A 421 -7.33 28.53 9.80
CA GLY A 421 -6.32 27.65 10.38
C GLY A 421 -6.85 26.26 10.79
N TRP A 422 -5.96 25.38 11.25
CA TRP A 422 -6.31 24.00 11.64
C TRP A 422 -7.14 23.92 12.93
N ASP A 423 -6.82 24.81 13.86
CA ASP A 423 -7.33 24.82 15.24
C ASP A 423 -8.21 26.05 15.51
N ASP A 424 -8.44 26.88 14.48
CA ASP A 424 -9.36 28.01 14.53
C ASP A 424 -10.82 27.54 14.49
N PRO A 425 -11.74 28.24 15.18
CA PRO A 425 -13.15 27.90 15.17
C PRO A 425 -13.77 28.12 13.79
N LEU A 426 -14.56 27.15 13.34
CA LEU A 426 -15.34 27.25 12.10
C LEU A 426 -16.65 28.02 12.32
N PRO A 427 -17.16 28.72 11.29
CA PRO A 427 -18.48 29.31 11.29
C PRO A 427 -19.59 28.34 11.73
N GLU A 428 -20.58 28.85 12.48
CA GLU A 428 -21.65 28.03 13.05
C GLU A 428 -22.48 27.30 11.99
N ASP A 429 -22.67 27.90 10.80
CA ASP A 429 -23.40 27.28 9.70
C ASP A 429 -22.69 26.03 9.16
N ILE A 430 -21.36 26.04 9.13
CA ILE A 430 -20.51 24.90 8.74
C ILE A 430 -20.58 23.83 9.83
N GLY A 431 -20.49 24.25 11.09
CA GLY A 431 -20.65 23.36 12.23
C GLY A 431 -21.99 22.61 12.21
N SER A 432 -23.09 23.33 11.96
CA SER A 432 -24.44 22.75 11.87
C SER A 432 -24.57 21.78 10.69
N LYS A 433 -24.01 22.12 9.52
CA LYS A 433 -24.00 21.21 8.35
C LYS A 433 -23.22 19.93 8.63
N TRP A 434 -22.05 20.02 9.26
CA TRP A 434 -21.26 18.85 9.61
C TRP A 434 -21.96 17.97 10.65
N SER A 435 -22.53 18.60 11.69
CA SER A 435 -23.32 17.92 12.72
C SER A 435 -24.42 17.06 12.10
N LYS A 436 -25.23 17.65 11.21
CA LYS A 436 -26.29 16.93 10.48
C LYS A 436 -25.74 15.75 9.68
N PHE A 437 -24.64 15.95 8.95
CA PHE A 437 -24.01 14.89 8.17
C PHE A 437 -23.50 13.76 9.08
N TYR A 438 -22.73 14.06 10.13
CA TYR A 438 -22.16 13.04 10.99
C TYR A 438 -23.24 12.30 11.79
N SER A 439 -24.25 13.00 12.32
CA SER A 439 -25.38 12.36 12.99
C SER A 439 -26.15 11.41 12.06
N SER A 440 -26.18 11.68 10.76
CA SER A 440 -26.78 10.74 9.79
C SER A 440 -26.00 9.42 9.67
N LEU A 441 -24.70 9.42 9.94
CA LEU A 441 -23.85 8.22 9.88
C LEU A 441 -24.24 7.19 10.93
N VAL A 442 -24.90 7.57 12.02
CA VAL A 442 -25.38 6.63 13.06
C VAL A 442 -26.28 5.54 12.47
N ALA A 443 -27.01 5.82 11.39
CA ALA A 443 -27.80 4.82 10.68
C ALA A 443 -26.97 3.67 10.07
N LEU A 444 -25.65 3.84 9.90
CA LEU A 444 -24.74 2.77 9.47
C LEU A 444 -24.61 1.64 10.50
N ASN A 445 -25.03 1.84 11.75
CA ASN A 445 -25.03 0.80 12.78
C ASN A 445 -25.94 -0.38 12.39
N GLU A 446 -27.00 -0.11 11.65
CA GLU A 446 -27.95 -1.12 11.16
C GLU A 446 -27.49 -1.81 9.87
N LEU A 447 -26.43 -1.31 9.22
CA LEU A 447 -25.96 -1.85 7.96
C LEU A 447 -25.32 -3.22 8.16
N ILE A 448 -25.76 -4.19 7.35
CA ILE A 448 -25.25 -5.56 7.32
C ILE A 448 -24.63 -5.80 5.96
N ILE A 449 -23.34 -6.11 5.90
CA ILE A 449 -22.67 -6.43 4.64
C ILE A 449 -22.12 -7.85 4.73
N PRO A 450 -22.61 -8.81 3.92
CA PRO A 450 -22.02 -10.15 3.88
C PRO A 450 -20.52 -10.09 3.63
N ARG A 451 -19.74 -10.85 4.42
CA ARG A 451 -18.29 -10.96 4.22
C ARG A 451 -18.01 -11.70 2.91
N LEU A 452 -18.65 -12.86 2.73
CA LEU A 452 -18.44 -13.71 1.56
C LEU A 452 -19.07 -13.10 0.31
N VAL A 453 -18.23 -12.76 -0.67
CA VAL A 453 -18.65 -12.18 -1.96
C VAL A 453 -18.81 -13.24 -3.05
N LEU A 454 -18.00 -14.30 -3.01
CA LEU A 454 -18.09 -15.39 -3.98
C LEU A 454 -19.26 -16.31 -3.65
N LEU A 455 -19.92 -16.80 -4.69
CA LEU A 455 -20.70 -18.03 -4.56
C LEU A 455 -19.73 -19.22 -4.53
N PRO A 456 -19.77 -20.04 -3.46
CA PRO A 456 -19.07 -21.33 -3.45
C PRO A 456 -19.55 -22.20 -4.61
N GLU A 457 -18.65 -22.99 -5.22
CA GLU A 457 -18.97 -23.96 -6.29
C GLU A 457 -19.40 -23.33 -7.63
N SER A 458 -19.10 -22.04 -7.86
CA SER A 458 -19.24 -21.42 -9.18
C SER A 458 -18.07 -21.81 -10.08
N ASP A 459 -18.37 -22.28 -11.30
CA ASP A 459 -17.36 -22.67 -12.29
C ASP A 459 -16.65 -21.45 -12.91
N THR A 460 -17.29 -20.28 -12.88
CA THR A 460 -16.80 -19.05 -13.51
C THR A 460 -17.00 -17.84 -12.63
N TYR A 461 -15.96 -17.01 -12.52
CA TYR A 461 -16.02 -15.70 -11.88
C TYR A 461 -15.76 -14.61 -12.92
N GLU A 462 -16.51 -13.52 -12.82
CA GLU A 462 -16.36 -12.33 -13.67
C GLU A 462 -16.21 -11.08 -12.80
N LEU A 463 -15.36 -10.15 -13.25
CA LEU A 463 -15.17 -8.84 -12.63
C LEU A 463 -15.83 -7.76 -13.47
N HIS A 464 -16.68 -6.97 -12.83
CA HIS A 464 -17.33 -5.82 -13.44
C HIS A 464 -16.97 -4.55 -12.67
N GLY A 465 -16.13 -3.73 -13.30
CA GLY A 465 -15.69 -2.45 -12.78
C GLY A 465 -16.50 -1.29 -13.37
N PHE A 466 -17.00 -0.39 -12.55
CA PHE A 466 -17.71 0.82 -12.98
C PHE A 466 -16.94 2.05 -12.52
N CYS A 467 -16.85 3.07 -13.36
CA CYS A 467 -16.27 4.36 -12.99
C CYS A 467 -17.15 5.53 -13.41
N ASP A 468 -17.05 6.62 -12.65
CA ASP A 468 -17.71 7.88 -12.95
C ASP A 468 -16.94 9.07 -12.34
N ALA A 469 -17.22 10.27 -12.85
CA ALA A 469 -16.70 11.51 -12.33
C ALA A 469 -17.70 12.68 -12.40
N SER A 470 -17.71 13.47 -11.33
CA SER A 470 -18.38 14.75 -11.24
C SER A 470 -17.34 15.88 -11.11
N GLN A 471 -17.82 17.13 -11.05
CA GLN A 471 -16.96 18.28 -10.76
C GLN A 471 -16.33 18.23 -9.35
N HIS A 472 -16.88 17.42 -8.44
CA HIS A 472 -16.47 17.39 -7.02
C HIS A 472 -15.66 16.15 -6.65
N ALA A 473 -15.92 15.01 -7.29
CA ALA A 473 -15.22 13.76 -7.02
C ALA A 473 -15.29 12.81 -8.22
N TYR A 474 -14.41 11.83 -8.24
CA TYR A 474 -14.45 10.70 -9.16
C TYR A 474 -14.19 9.42 -8.39
N GLY A 475 -14.70 8.31 -8.90
CA GLY A 475 -14.69 7.05 -8.18
C GLY A 475 -14.83 5.84 -9.08
N ALA A 476 -14.55 4.69 -8.48
CA ALA A 476 -14.70 3.39 -9.11
C ALA A 476 -15.25 2.38 -8.10
N CYS A 477 -16.13 1.49 -8.55
CA CYS A 477 -16.57 0.32 -7.78
C CYS A 477 -16.43 -0.95 -8.62
N VAL A 478 -16.12 -2.06 -7.96
CA VAL A 478 -15.92 -3.36 -8.60
C VAL A 478 -16.86 -4.37 -7.97
N TYR A 479 -17.55 -5.11 -8.83
CA TYR A 479 -18.45 -6.19 -8.49
C TYR A 479 -17.87 -7.51 -8.95
N ILE A 480 -18.13 -8.57 -8.18
CA ILE A 480 -17.92 -9.94 -8.65
C ILE A 480 -19.27 -10.50 -9.05
N ARG A 481 -19.32 -11.07 -10.25
CA ARG A 481 -20.43 -11.87 -10.76
C ARG A 481 -20.04 -13.35 -10.72
N SER A 482 -20.88 -14.16 -10.09
CA SER A 482 -20.72 -15.61 -9.97
C SER A 482 -22.01 -16.30 -10.41
N ASN A 483 -21.91 -17.48 -11.01
CA ASN A 483 -23.10 -18.25 -11.42
C ASN A 483 -23.37 -19.35 -10.40
N ASN A 484 -24.64 -19.56 -10.06
CA ASN A 484 -25.01 -20.75 -9.32
C ASN A 484 -25.10 -21.99 -10.23
N GLN A 485 -25.23 -23.17 -9.64
CA GLN A 485 -25.41 -24.45 -10.37
C GLN A 485 -26.67 -24.48 -11.25
N SER A 486 -27.63 -23.59 -11.01
CA SER A 486 -28.85 -23.44 -11.82
C SER A 486 -28.71 -22.40 -12.95
N GLY A 487 -27.53 -21.81 -13.14
CA GLY A 487 -27.25 -20.79 -14.16
C GLY A 487 -27.67 -19.35 -13.81
N ASN A 488 -28.26 -19.12 -12.63
CA ASN A 488 -28.60 -17.76 -12.17
C ASN A 488 -27.34 -17.05 -11.65
N ALA A 489 -27.12 -15.83 -12.13
CA ALA A 489 -25.98 -15.02 -11.71
C ALA A 489 -26.29 -14.22 -10.43
N GLU A 490 -25.37 -14.28 -9.48
CA GLU A 490 -25.33 -13.39 -8.32
C GLU A 490 -24.21 -12.37 -8.51
N VAL A 491 -24.51 -11.12 -8.20
CA VAL A 491 -23.60 -9.99 -8.35
C VAL A 491 -23.51 -9.29 -7.00
N LYS A 492 -22.29 -9.09 -6.49
CA LYS A 492 -22.06 -8.47 -5.18
C LYS A 492 -20.94 -7.44 -5.28
N LEU A 493 -21.10 -6.30 -4.60
CA LEU A 493 -20.05 -5.30 -4.45
C LEU A 493 -18.85 -5.93 -3.74
N TYR A 494 -17.69 -5.85 -4.38
CA TYR A 494 -16.45 -6.38 -3.84
C TYR A 494 -15.64 -5.30 -3.13
N THR A 495 -15.43 -4.16 -3.80
CA THR A 495 -14.70 -3.00 -3.26
C THR A 495 -14.97 -1.75 -4.08
N ALA A 496 -14.69 -0.58 -3.52
CA ALA A 496 -14.73 0.68 -4.24
C ALA A 496 -13.60 1.62 -3.80
N ARG A 497 -13.30 2.61 -4.64
CA ARG A 497 -12.36 3.70 -4.34
C ARG A 497 -12.95 5.03 -4.76
N SER A 498 -12.66 6.06 -3.97
CA SER A 498 -13.14 7.42 -4.21
C SER A 498 -11.99 8.43 -4.06
N ARG A 499 -11.99 9.47 -4.91
CA ARG A 499 -11.07 10.60 -4.82
C ARG A 499 -11.82 11.90 -5.00
N VAL A 500 -11.50 12.89 -4.18
CA VAL A 500 -12.03 14.25 -4.35
C VAL A 500 -11.34 14.89 -5.56
N ALA A 501 -12.12 15.56 -6.42
CA ALA A 501 -11.60 16.26 -7.58
C ALA A 501 -10.66 17.39 -7.15
N PRO A 502 -9.65 17.75 -7.96
CA PRO A 502 -8.77 18.87 -7.61
C PRO A 502 -9.53 20.19 -7.42
N ILE A 503 -9.10 21.02 -6.47
CA ILE A 503 -9.67 22.36 -6.24
C ILE A 503 -9.51 23.23 -7.50
N LYS A 504 -8.43 23.03 -8.27
CA LYS A 504 -8.27 23.69 -9.57
C LYS A 504 -9.19 23.05 -10.59
N THR A 505 -10.08 23.87 -11.16
CA THR A 505 -11.06 23.44 -12.15
C THR A 505 -10.40 22.69 -13.30
N THR A 506 -10.90 21.48 -13.52
CA THR A 506 -10.50 20.58 -14.60
C THR A 506 -11.76 20.24 -15.39
N THR A 507 -11.62 19.91 -16.67
CA THR A 507 -12.78 19.53 -17.50
C THR A 507 -13.36 18.20 -17.03
N ILE A 508 -14.69 18.05 -17.14
CA ILE A 508 -15.38 16.81 -16.76
C ILE A 508 -14.79 15.59 -17.50
N PRO A 509 -14.54 15.62 -18.82
CA PRO A 509 -13.91 14.49 -19.51
C PRO A 509 -12.56 14.06 -18.94
N ARG A 510 -11.73 15.01 -18.48
CA ARG A 510 -10.45 14.67 -17.83
C ARG A 510 -10.65 14.02 -16.47
N LEU A 511 -11.71 14.37 -15.74
CA LEU A 511 -12.05 13.72 -14.47
C LEU A 511 -12.64 12.33 -14.71
N GLU A 512 -13.49 12.16 -15.73
CA GLU A 512 -14.00 10.86 -16.15
C GLU A 512 -12.84 9.92 -16.54
N LEU A 513 -11.86 10.43 -17.29
CA LEU A 513 -10.63 9.69 -17.61
C LEU A 513 -9.80 9.34 -16.37
N CYS A 514 -9.79 10.20 -15.35
CA CYS A 514 -9.18 9.87 -14.06
C CYS A 514 -9.96 8.76 -13.32
N GLY A 515 -11.29 8.74 -13.42
CA GLY A 515 -12.13 7.65 -12.92
C GLY A 515 -11.82 6.33 -13.62
N ALA A 516 -11.67 6.35 -14.94
CA ALA A 516 -11.28 5.19 -15.74
C ALA A 516 -9.89 4.64 -15.37
N LEU A 517 -8.91 5.53 -15.17
CA LEU A 517 -7.59 5.12 -14.69
C LEU A 517 -7.66 4.53 -13.28
N LEU A 518 -8.38 5.17 -12.36
CA LEU A 518 -8.58 4.65 -10.99
C LEU A 518 -9.20 3.26 -10.99
N LEU A 519 -10.18 3.03 -11.87
CA LEU A 519 -10.79 1.71 -12.02
C LEU A 519 -9.82 0.68 -12.57
N SER A 520 -9.03 1.05 -13.58
CA SER A 520 -8.01 0.17 -14.19
C SER A 520 -7.02 -0.31 -13.14
N GLU A 521 -6.46 0.61 -12.36
CA GLU A 521 -5.53 0.32 -11.25
C GLU A 521 -6.18 -0.59 -10.20
N LEU A 522 -7.42 -0.31 -9.82
CA LEU A 522 -8.15 -1.10 -8.82
C LEU A 522 -8.40 -2.54 -9.30
N VAL A 523 -8.81 -2.73 -10.55
CA VAL A 523 -9.03 -4.06 -11.12
C VAL A 523 -7.72 -4.82 -11.29
N ALA A 524 -6.62 -4.15 -11.64
CA ALA A 524 -5.30 -4.77 -11.71
C ALA A 524 -4.87 -5.34 -10.35
N GLU A 525 -4.99 -4.53 -9.29
CA GLU A 525 -4.67 -4.93 -7.92
C GLU A 525 -5.52 -6.13 -7.46
N ILE A 526 -6.82 -6.13 -7.80
CA ILE A 526 -7.72 -7.26 -7.53
C ILE A 526 -7.30 -8.51 -8.30
N LYS A 527 -6.96 -8.37 -9.59
CA LYS A 527 -6.56 -9.49 -10.45
C LYS A 527 -5.28 -10.15 -9.95
N ASP A 528 -4.29 -9.35 -9.56
CA ASP A 528 -3.05 -9.85 -8.96
C ASP A 528 -3.35 -10.60 -7.66
N GLU A 529 -4.25 -10.06 -6.84
CA GLU A 529 -4.63 -10.66 -5.57
C GLU A 529 -5.37 -12.00 -5.74
N LEU A 530 -6.30 -12.08 -6.69
CA LEU A 530 -6.97 -13.33 -7.04
C LEU A 530 -5.99 -14.37 -7.58
N SER A 531 -5.00 -13.94 -8.37
CA SER A 531 -3.96 -14.81 -8.91
C SER A 531 -3.09 -15.41 -7.79
N ASN A 532 -2.77 -14.62 -6.76
CA ASN A 532 -1.98 -15.06 -5.59
C ASN A 532 -2.66 -16.18 -4.78
N ILE A 533 -3.99 -16.31 -4.88
CA ILE A 533 -4.76 -17.37 -4.21
C ILE A 533 -5.29 -18.42 -5.19
N ASN A 534 -4.62 -18.56 -6.34
CA ASN A 534 -4.92 -19.54 -7.39
C ASN A 534 -6.30 -19.36 -8.08
N ILE A 535 -6.94 -18.20 -7.96
CA ILE A 535 -8.14 -17.87 -8.73
C ILE A 535 -7.72 -17.14 -10.00
N LYS A 536 -7.63 -17.88 -11.11
CA LYS A 536 -7.25 -17.32 -12.41
C LYS A 536 -8.47 -16.77 -13.14
N LEU A 537 -8.46 -15.47 -13.39
CA LEU A 537 -9.44 -14.81 -14.25
C LEU A 537 -8.88 -14.65 -15.67
N SER A 538 -9.63 -15.13 -16.66
CA SER A 538 -9.36 -14.81 -18.06
C SER A 538 -9.63 -13.33 -18.31
N THR A 539 -8.96 -12.77 -19.32
CA THR A 539 -9.19 -11.38 -19.75
C THR A 539 -10.62 -11.15 -20.24
N GLU A 540 -11.27 -12.20 -20.76
CA GLU A 540 -12.65 -12.15 -21.25
C GLU A 540 -13.68 -11.96 -20.13
N ASN A 541 -13.33 -12.35 -18.91
CA ASN A 541 -14.16 -12.24 -17.71
C ASN A 541 -13.95 -10.94 -16.94
N ILE A 542 -13.23 -9.96 -17.52
CA ILE A 542 -12.96 -8.67 -16.89
C ILE A 542 -13.56 -7.58 -17.78
N HIS A 543 -14.51 -6.84 -17.20
CA HIS A 543 -15.29 -5.81 -17.89
C HIS A 543 -15.17 -4.47 -17.17
N TYR A 544 -14.88 -3.42 -17.94
CA TYR A 544 -14.80 -2.03 -17.49
C TYR A 544 -15.97 -1.24 -18.06
N TRP A 545 -16.67 -0.48 -17.23
CA TRP A 545 -17.89 0.24 -17.58
C TRP A 545 -17.76 1.72 -17.25
N THR A 546 -18.12 2.57 -18.22
CA THR A 546 -18.25 4.02 -18.05
C THR A 546 -19.41 4.53 -18.88
N ASP A 547 -20.10 5.57 -18.41
CA ASP A 547 -21.11 6.29 -19.19
C ASP A 547 -20.50 7.41 -20.06
N SER A 548 -19.19 7.68 -19.92
CA SER A 548 -18.49 8.66 -20.76
C SER A 548 -18.12 8.09 -22.12
N THR A 549 -18.91 8.48 -23.13
CA THR A 549 -18.58 8.20 -24.53
C THR A 549 -17.29 8.89 -24.98
N ILE A 550 -16.90 10.01 -24.36
CA ILE A 550 -15.63 10.71 -24.65
C ILE A 550 -14.45 9.86 -24.19
N VAL A 551 -14.51 9.26 -23.01
CA VAL A 551 -13.45 8.36 -22.51
C VAL A 551 -13.33 7.14 -23.41
N LEU A 552 -14.44 6.48 -23.75
CA LEU A 552 -14.43 5.33 -24.67
C LEU A 552 -13.84 5.69 -26.04
N ALA A 553 -14.15 6.88 -26.54
CA ALA A 553 -13.60 7.37 -27.80
C ALA A 553 -12.12 7.74 -27.71
N TRP A 554 -11.64 8.26 -26.57
CA TRP A 554 -10.20 8.47 -26.34
C TRP A 554 -9.43 7.15 -26.24
N LEU A 555 -9.99 6.13 -25.59
CA LEU A 555 -9.36 4.81 -25.46
C LEU A 555 -9.25 4.08 -26.80
N SER A 556 -10.22 4.27 -27.69
CA SER A 556 -10.24 3.70 -29.05
C SER A 556 -9.57 4.58 -30.11
N SER A 557 -9.16 5.80 -29.76
CA SER A 557 -8.64 6.78 -30.73
C SER A 557 -7.22 6.46 -31.19
N LEU A 558 -7.04 6.38 -32.50
CA LEU A 558 -5.72 6.38 -33.16
C LEU A 558 -5.15 7.80 -33.39
N LYS A 559 -5.94 8.84 -33.13
CA LYS A 559 -5.53 10.24 -33.31
C LYS A 559 -4.61 10.69 -32.16
N PRO A 560 -3.64 11.59 -32.41
CA PRO A 560 -2.74 12.08 -31.37
C PRO A 560 -3.50 12.97 -30.38
N LEU A 561 -3.50 12.57 -29.11
CA LEU A 561 -4.13 13.30 -28.00
C LEU A 561 -3.14 14.31 -27.39
N GLN A 562 -3.66 15.32 -26.70
CA GLN A 562 -2.84 16.21 -25.87
C GLN A 562 -2.17 15.42 -24.75
N VAL A 563 -1.00 15.88 -24.29
CA VAL A 563 -0.10 15.13 -23.38
C VAL A 563 -0.81 14.58 -22.14
N TYR A 564 -1.68 15.37 -21.50
CA TYR A 564 -2.41 14.95 -20.30
C TYR A 564 -3.29 13.72 -20.54
N VAL A 565 -4.05 13.73 -21.64
CA VAL A 565 -4.98 12.67 -22.02
C VAL A 565 -4.19 11.47 -22.56
N ALA A 566 -3.22 11.71 -23.44
CA ALA A 566 -2.35 10.67 -24.01
C ALA A 566 -1.66 9.83 -22.93
N ASN A 567 -1.08 10.49 -21.91
CA ASN A 567 -0.38 9.79 -20.83
C ASN A 567 -1.31 8.91 -19.98
N ARG A 568 -2.58 9.29 -19.79
CA ARG A 568 -3.55 8.49 -19.04
C ARG A 568 -4.13 7.35 -19.86
N VAL A 569 -4.44 7.60 -21.13
CA VAL A 569 -4.85 6.56 -22.07
C VAL A 569 -3.75 5.50 -22.18
N ALA A 570 -2.48 5.90 -22.25
CA ALA A 570 -1.35 4.97 -22.26
C ALA A 570 -1.33 4.09 -21.00
N GLN A 571 -1.43 4.68 -19.80
CA GLN A 571 -1.49 3.93 -18.53
C GLN A 571 -2.67 2.95 -18.49
N ILE A 572 -3.86 3.37 -18.94
CA ILE A 572 -5.03 2.48 -19.00
C ILE A 572 -4.79 1.33 -19.99
N SER A 573 -4.14 1.61 -21.13
CA SER A 573 -3.85 0.63 -22.18
C SER A 573 -2.74 -0.36 -21.79
N GLU A 574 -1.88 0.00 -20.84
CA GLU A 574 -0.88 -0.92 -20.26
C GLU A 574 -1.53 -1.94 -19.32
N ILE A 575 -2.66 -1.59 -18.70
CA ILE A 575 -3.36 -2.40 -17.70
C ILE A 575 -4.51 -3.21 -18.32
N SER A 576 -5.23 -2.62 -19.28
CA SER A 576 -6.48 -3.14 -19.83
C SER A 576 -6.51 -3.03 -21.35
N CYS A 577 -7.31 -3.86 -22.00
CA CYS A 577 -7.54 -3.82 -23.43
C CYS A 577 -8.82 -3.06 -23.77
N VAL A 578 -8.82 -2.30 -24.87
CA VAL A 578 -9.98 -1.52 -25.34
C VAL A 578 -11.25 -2.37 -25.47
N VAL A 579 -11.12 -3.64 -25.88
CA VAL A 579 -12.25 -4.58 -26.02
C VAL A 579 -12.96 -4.93 -24.70
N GLN A 580 -12.33 -4.65 -23.57
CA GLN A 580 -12.89 -4.87 -22.23
C GLN A 580 -13.70 -3.66 -21.75
N TRP A 581 -13.64 -2.52 -22.45
CA TRP A 581 -14.33 -1.28 -22.09
C TRP A 581 -15.69 -1.19 -22.79
N HIS A 582 -16.72 -0.95 -22.00
CA HIS A 582 -18.11 -0.91 -22.43
C HIS A 582 -18.78 0.36 -21.93
N HIS A 583 -19.83 0.77 -22.64
CA HIS A 583 -20.70 1.84 -22.18
C HIS A 583 -21.75 1.31 -21.19
N THR A 584 -22.01 2.06 -20.12
CA THR A 584 -23.19 1.86 -19.27
C THR A 584 -24.09 3.10 -19.32
N PRO A 585 -25.42 2.96 -19.34
CA PRO A 585 -26.30 4.11 -19.15
C PRO A 585 -26.03 4.80 -17.80
N THR A 586 -26.03 6.14 -17.77
CA THR A 586 -25.79 6.93 -16.53
C THR A 586 -26.72 6.54 -15.39
N ALA A 587 -28.00 6.28 -15.66
CA ALA A 587 -28.98 5.86 -14.64
C ALA A 587 -28.66 4.50 -14.02
N ASP A 588 -27.92 3.66 -14.75
CA ASP A 588 -27.47 2.34 -14.32
C ASP A 588 -25.98 2.37 -13.88
N ASN A 589 -25.34 3.53 -13.75
CA ASN A 589 -23.94 3.60 -13.34
C ASN A 589 -23.83 3.70 -11.80
N PRO A 590 -23.47 2.63 -11.06
CA PRO A 590 -23.33 2.69 -9.61
C PRO A 590 -22.21 3.64 -9.15
N ALA A 591 -21.23 3.94 -10.01
CA ALA A 591 -20.14 4.86 -9.67
C ALA A 591 -20.60 6.33 -9.57
N ASP A 592 -21.77 6.69 -10.14
CA ASP A 592 -22.37 8.04 -9.97
C ASP A 592 -22.69 8.33 -8.49
N LEU A 593 -23.07 7.29 -7.74
CA LEU A 593 -23.27 7.37 -6.29
C LEU A 593 -21.98 7.75 -5.54
N ILE A 594 -20.81 7.41 -6.08
CA ILE A 594 -19.50 7.81 -5.53
C ILE A 594 -19.11 9.21 -5.98
N SER A 595 -19.29 9.53 -7.26
CA SER A 595 -18.83 10.80 -7.82
C SER A 595 -19.62 12.00 -7.27
N ARG A 596 -20.91 11.80 -6.96
CA ARG A 596 -21.80 12.83 -6.40
C ARG A 596 -21.98 12.73 -4.89
N GLY A 597 -21.92 11.50 -4.38
CA GLY A 597 -22.22 11.18 -2.99
C GLY A 597 -23.72 11.07 -2.71
N VAL A 598 -24.12 10.14 -1.84
CA VAL A 598 -25.52 9.91 -1.43
C VAL A 598 -25.69 9.99 0.08
N ASP A 599 -26.94 10.11 0.54
CA ASP A 599 -27.27 10.02 1.95
C ASP A 599 -27.26 8.57 2.43
N VAL A 600 -27.02 8.37 3.73
CA VAL A 600 -26.84 7.05 4.35
C VAL A 600 -28.02 6.12 4.06
N GLN A 601 -29.25 6.60 4.23
CA GLN A 601 -30.45 5.81 4.01
C GLN A 601 -30.63 5.39 2.53
N THR A 602 -30.26 6.27 1.61
CA THR A 602 -30.25 5.97 0.17
C THR A 602 -29.23 4.89 -0.15
N MET A 603 -28.03 4.95 0.42
CA MET A 603 -27.02 3.91 0.22
C MET A 603 -27.49 2.56 0.80
N ILE A 604 -28.02 2.54 2.02
CA ILE A 604 -28.48 1.30 2.69
C ILE A 604 -29.54 0.59 1.83
N SER A 605 -30.48 1.34 1.26
CA SER A 605 -31.58 0.79 0.44
C SER A 605 -31.25 0.61 -1.05
N SER A 606 -30.05 0.97 -1.50
CA SER A 606 -29.69 0.97 -2.92
C SER A 606 -29.31 -0.42 -3.43
N GLU A 607 -30.22 -1.06 -4.18
CA GLU A 607 -29.90 -2.30 -4.91
C GLU A 607 -28.75 -2.09 -5.91
N LEU A 608 -28.72 -0.93 -6.57
CA LEU A 608 -27.70 -0.58 -7.56
C LEU A 608 -26.30 -0.54 -6.92
N TRP A 609 -26.17 0.01 -5.71
CA TRP A 609 -24.89 0.08 -5.01
C TRP A 609 -24.38 -1.29 -4.58
N TRP A 610 -25.24 -2.13 -3.98
CA TRP A 610 -24.81 -3.39 -3.39
C TRP A 610 -24.72 -4.55 -4.39
N TYR A 611 -25.57 -4.56 -5.42
CA TYR A 611 -25.72 -5.67 -6.36
C TYR A 611 -25.49 -5.29 -7.82
N GLY A 612 -25.11 -4.04 -8.09
CA GLY A 612 -24.90 -3.53 -9.43
C GLY A 612 -26.20 -3.43 -10.24
N PRO A 613 -26.10 -3.10 -11.54
CA PRO A 613 -27.26 -3.00 -12.42
C PRO A 613 -27.98 -4.32 -12.61
N ARG A 614 -29.31 -4.28 -12.72
CA ARG A 614 -30.16 -5.48 -12.82
C ARG A 614 -29.82 -6.35 -14.04
N TRP A 615 -29.34 -5.74 -15.12
CA TRP A 615 -28.94 -6.46 -16.32
C TRP A 615 -27.67 -7.30 -16.13
N LEU A 616 -26.80 -7.01 -15.14
CA LEU A 616 -25.64 -7.86 -14.85
C LEU A 616 -26.03 -9.25 -14.33
N LYS A 617 -27.19 -9.37 -13.67
CA LYS A 617 -27.72 -10.66 -13.22
C LYS A 617 -28.27 -11.50 -14.38
N LYS A 618 -28.42 -10.91 -15.57
CA LYS A 618 -28.88 -11.59 -16.79
C LYS A 618 -27.69 -12.01 -17.65
N GLU A 619 -28.00 -12.74 -18.72
CA GLU A 619 -27.02 -13.10 -19.75
C GLU A 619 -26.48 -11.87 -20.48
N LYS A 620 -25.30 -12.03 -21.08
CA LYS A 620 -24.56 -10.99 -21.81
C LYS A 620 -25.35 -10.32 -22.94
N SER A 621 -26.31 -11.02 -23.52
CA SER A 621 -27.24 -10.49 -24.54
C SER A 621 -28.13 -9.35 -24.04
N TYR A 622 -28.34 -9.24 -22.72
CA TYR A 622 -29.13 -8.18 -22.09
C TYR A 622 -28.29 -6.99 -21.61
N TRP A 623 -26.96 -7.06 -21.77
CA TRP A 623 -26.07 -5.99 -21.36
C TRP A 623 -26.16 -4.82 -22.34
N PRO A 624 -25.91 -3.57 -21.91
CA PRO A 624 -26.08 -2.41 -22.75
C PRO A 624 -25.08 -2.39 -23.91
N ASP A 625 -25.58 -2.05 -25.10
CA ASP A 625 -24.75 -1.82 -26.27
C ASP A 625 -23.94 -0.53 -26.14
N THR A 626 -22.77 -0.51 -26.77
CA THR A 626 -21.96 0.71 -26.85
C THR A 626 -22.54 1.65 -27.90
N PRO A 627 -22.90 2.89 -27.54
CA PRO A 627 -23.43 3.86 -28.48
C PRO A 627 -22.36 4.29 -29.49
N ILE A 628 -22.80 4.90 -30.59
CA ILE A 628 -21.88 5.47 -31.58
C ILE A 628 -21.02 6.53 -30.91
N LEU A 629 -19.70 6.30 -30.94
CA LEU A 629 -18.72 7.17 -30.29
C LEU A 629 -18.58 8.49 -31.07
N PRO A 630 -18.33 9.62 -30.36
CA PRO A 630 -18.18 10.92 -31.00
C PRO A 630 -16.96 10.98 -31.95
N LEU A 631 -17.17 11.47 -33.17
CA LEU A 631 -16.12 11.65 -34.18
C LEU A 631 -15.17 12.81 -33.87
N GLU A 632 -15.72 13.88 -33.28
CA GLU A 632 -14.98 15.04 -32.82
C GLU A 632 -14.60 14.87 -31.36
N LEU A 633 -13.30 14.74 -31.11
CA LEU A 633 -12.76 14.54 -29.77
C LEU A 633 -12.19 15.83 -29.22
N PRO A 634 -12.48 16.17 -27.96
CA PRO A 634 -11.76 17.23 -27.28
C PRO A 634 -10.29 16.82 -27.10
N GLU A 635 -9.43 17.83 -26.95
CA GLU A 635 -8.01 17.62 -26.64
C GLU A 635 -7.25 16.79 -27.68
N LEU A 636 -7.59 16.94 -28.95
CA LEU A 636 -6.75 16.49 -30.05
C LEU A 636 -5.52 17.40 -30.20
N ARG A 637 -4.36 16.79 -30.44
CA ARG A 637 -3.14 17.52 -30.78
C ARG A 637 -3.23 17.98 -32.23
N LYS A 638 -3.24 19.30 -32.44
CA LYS A 638 -3.16 19.88 -33.78
C LYS A 638 -1.77 19.58 -34.36
N ILE A 639 -1.71 18.67 -35.34
CA ILE A 639 -0.49 18.46 -36.12
C ILE A 639 -0.41 19.61 -37.14
N LYS A 640 0.54 20.53 -36.96
CA LYS A 640 0.92 21.47 -38.01
C LYS A 640 2.02 20.84 -38.85
N LEU A 641 1.71 20.44 -40.08
CA LEU A 641 2.70 20.02 -41.05
C LEU A 641 3.49 21.28 -41.48
N ILE A 642 4.76 21.36 -41.10
CA ILE A 642 5.65 22.43 -41.54
C ILE A 642 6.49 21.87 -42.69
N LEU A 643 6.24 22.36 -43.90
CA LEU A 643 7.11 22.13 -45.05
C LEU A 643 8.33 23.06 -44.91
N SER A 644 9.45 22.55 -44.42
CA SER A 644 10.71 23.29 -44.40
C SER A 644 11.40 23.12 -45.74
N THR A 645 11.31 24.13 -46.61
CA THR A 645 12.14 24.22 -47.80
C THR A 645 13.50 24.77 -47.41
N THR A 646 14.51 23.89 -47.36
CA THR A 646 15.90 24.33 -47.23
C THR A 646 16.42 24.64 -48.62
N ASN A 647 16.54 25.93 -48.97
CA ASN A 647 17.36 26.32 -50.10
C ASN A 647 18.82 26.07 -49.72
N LYS A 648 19.31 24.87 -50.06
CA LYS A 648 20.72 24.52 -49.90
C LYS A 648 21.52 25.27 -50.97
N GLU A 649 21.84 26.52 -50.70
CA GLU A 649 23.05 27.14 -51.26
C GLU A 649 24.23 26.54 -50.49
N PRO A 650 24.97 25.55 -51.02
CA PRO A 650 25.97 24.81 -50.25
C PRO A 650 27.17 25.68 -49.82
N PHE A 651 27.21 26.94 -50.27
CA PHE A 651 28.38 27.80 -50.25
C PHE A 651 28.09 29.25 -49.84
N TRP A 652 26.93 29.54 -49.22
CA TRP A 652 26.58 30.92 -48.85
C TRP A 652 27.62 31.58 -47.91
N LEU A 653 28.32 30.78 -47.08
CA LEU A 653 29.42 31.27 -46.24
C LEU A 653 30.66 31.64 -47.07
N LEU A 654 30.96 30.88 -48.14
CA LEU A 654 32.07 31.15 -49.05
C LEU A 654 31.83 32.44 -49.84
N GLN A 655 30.58 32.75 -50.20
CA GLN A 655 30.23 33.98 -50.89
C GLN A 655 30.35 35.23 -49.98
N LYS A 656 30.23 35.09 -48.66
CA LYS A 656 30.31 36.20 -47.70
C LYS A 656 31.72 36.46 -47.14
N CYS A 657 32.65 35.50 -47.30
CA CYS A 657 34.00 35.61 -46.78
C CYS A 657 35.00 35.80 -47.91
N SER A 658 35.53 37.02 -48.04
CA SER A 658 36.48 37.38 -49.10
C SER A 658 37.85 36.67 -49.01
N THR A 659 38.17 36.06 -47.87
CA THR A 659 39.45 35.34 -47.66
C THR A 659 39.25 34.13 -46.75
N TRP A 660 40.04 33.09 -47.00
CA TRP A 660 40.07 31.85 -46.21
C TRP A 660 40.33 32.12 -44.71
N SER A 661 41.23 33.05 -44.39
CA SER A 661 41.56 33.44 -43.01
C SER A 661 40.42 34.17 -42.30
N LYS A 662 39.51 34.83 -43.04
CA LYS A 662 38.31 35.45 -42.45
C LYS A 662 37.25 34.41 -42.17
N LEU A 663 37.05 33.46 -43.09
CA LEU A 663 36.15 32.32 -42.91
C LEU A 663 36.49 31.57 -41.62
N LEU A 664 37.75 31.12 -41.46
CA LEU A 664 38.24 30.42 -40.27
C LEU A 664 38.05 31.18 -38.95
N ARG A 665 38.12 32.51 -38.95
CA ARG A 665 37.92 33.34 -37.75
C ARG A 665 36.45 33.57 -37.41
N THR A 666 35.58 33.58 -38.42
CA THR A 666 34.14 33.80 -38.24
C THR A 666 33.34 32.49 -38.06
N THR A 667 33.97 31.35 -38.33
CA THR A 667 33.41 30.03 -38.06
C THR A 667 34.05 29.44 -36.82
N ALA A 668 33.29 29.35 -35.72
CA ALA A 668 33.62 28.45 -34.62
C ALA A 668 32.83 27.16 -34.82
N LEU A 669 33.50 26.01 -34.76
CA LEU A 669 32.80 24.73 -34.65
C LEU A 669 32.25 24.65 -33.23
N VAL A 670 30.96 24.92 -33.07
CA VAL A 670 30.26 24.52 -31.85
C VAL A 670 29.92 23.04 -32.04
N GLN A 671 30.60 22.17 -31.30
CA GLN A 671 30.30 20.75 -31.25
C GLN A 671 29.47 20.45 -30.01
#